data_AF-A0A3D3JS91-F1
#
_entry.id   AF-A0A3D3JS91-F1
#
_cell.length_a   1.000
_cell.length_b   1.000
_cell.length_c   1.000
_cell.angle_alpha   90.00
_cell.angle_beta   90.00
_cell.angle_gamma   90.00
#
_symmetry.space_group_name_H-M   'P 1'
#
loop_
_entity.id
_entity.type
_entity.pdbx_description
1 polymer ?
#
loop_
_entity_poly.entity_id
_entity_poly.type
_entity_poly.pdbx_seq_one_letter_code
_entity_poly.pdbx_strand_id
1 'polypeptide(L)'
;MKQLQLESDYDHAPPEVALRFYELSDGRKRQLHVQDLYNLSRRLRDGKENGWASWTGRVLARIWPAINKPHLIRKNPSLLQVSADHFARWKAEWNDFSDAIVDRDTQASYSDSESSARLAVELHTRGTKTTLACVVIAPDGTRAPFHTVGEQLAGEHSEVTVAEKRYRLDVPFDRDVLNRVFGKNDPEVATTAIADHLPTILHHRLDLIAGPSVTTVTHRGTPRIEIKSEGEELIVAATIKTAPIFADPAITPARLAPGRDSFTIVQSESPVLEDVRQFLNKLPIEPSKDGVYRLPTTPETVEAIRQARTALPPDVILKIDYKIEDLFKDTVPIKPTLTVHEGSGWLDVEIGGLVGDEPIDAEDLHAVLHNGQTTVRTRSGVMFSFDANSTDDLRTFLDNTNLELGQHRITIDRAPTVAATVAQLCVMRMPRDTRAMLEAVRERPPLPDLQIPEDLVDVLRNYQTDGVRFLHNRTGHTLGCLLADDMGLGKTLQILTYLRCCKVTHPFACSLIVCPASVIAVWTGEIAKFAPDLRVRELTGPPERRHRTLAEAGDADAIIASYAVVRNDITHLRSREFHTIIIDEAQNIRNPDAEITLSVKSLQSERRIAASGTPLENRPLDLWSIVDFLNPDYLGDRDSFAVSDLSTLRHRIEPLMLRRTKEEVAPELPSRTEETICLPLNEFQDALYTRELGNARKRAASGNVMDIFAAITRLRQLCCHPALLPERAAESTDELPPIAESAKLAWLMETLPDLLATGHCILVFSQFTSMLEIIEKHLVAEGLAHFKLTGKTPVE
;
A
#
# COMPACT_ATOMS: atom_id res chain seq x y z
N MET A 1 -61.72 52.20 -31.25
CA MET A 1 -61.91 50.72 -31.20
C MET A 1 -61.22 50.23 -29.94
N LYS A 2 -61.86 49.36 -29.14
CA LYS A 2 -61.29 48.89 -27.87
C LYS A 2 -60.29 47.77 -28.13
N GLN A 3 -59.12 47.84 -27.50
CA GLN A 3 -58.09 46.79 -27.58
C GLN A 3 -57.81 46.24 -26.19
N LEU A 4 -57.56 44.93 -26.12
CA LEU A 4 -57.06 44.29 -24.92
C LEU A 4 -55.53 44.42 -24.94
N GLN A 5 -54.89 44.65 -23.80
CA GLN A 5 -53.43 44.52 -23.63
C GLN A 5 -53.17 43.58 -22.46
N LEU A 6 -52.25 42.64 -22.65
CA LEU A 6 -51.83 41.69 -21.63
C LEU A 6 -50.44 42.07 -21.14
N GLU A 7 -50.28 42.30 -19.83
CA GLU A 7 -48.98 42.45 -19.19
C GLU A 7 -48.63 41.17 -18.43
N SER A 8 -47.45 40.61 -18.72
CA SER A 8 -46.89 39.47 -18.00
C SER A 8 -45.80 39.91 -17.01
N ASP A 9 -45.80 39.30 -15.83
CA ASP A 9 -44.84 39.56 -14.75
C ASP A 9 -44.35 38.20 -14.19
N TYR A 10 -43.03 37.98 -14.24
CA TYR A 10 -42.38 36.72 -13.84
C TYR A 10 -41.73 36.79 -12.44
N ASP A 11 -41.70 37.97 -11.80
CA ASP A 11 -40.94 38.18 -10.58
C ASP A 11 -41.70 37.79 -9.31
N HIS A 12 -43.01 37.57 -9.41
CA HIS A 12 -43.86 37.45 -8.23
C HIS A 12 -43.91 36.06 -7.57
N ALA A 13 -43.56 34.95 -8.26
CA ALA A 13 -43.29 33.62 -7.66
C ALA A 13 -43.04 32.52 -8.74
N PRO A 14 -41.79 32.11 -9.03
CA PRO A 14 -41.52 30.96 -9.89
C PRO A 14 -42.15 29.67 -9.30
N PRO A 15 -42.85 28.81 -10.07
CA PRO A 15 -42.96 28.76 -11.54
C PRO A 15 -44.26 29.40 -12.11
N GLU A 16 -44.90 30.32 -11.38
CA GLU A 16 -46.14 30.99 -11.79
C GLU A 16 -45.87 32.36 -12.42
N VAL A 17 -46.58 32.66 -13.51
CA VAL A 17 -46.57 33.96 -14.21
C VAL A 17 -47.82 34.72 -13.81
N ALA A 18 -47.64 35.97 -13.39
CA ALA A 18 -48.70 36.89 -13.03
C ALA A 18 -49.14 37.69 -14.25
N LEU A 19 -50.42 37.63 -14.59
CA LEU A 19 -51.00 38.29 -15.77
C LEU A 19 -51.95 39.41 -15.36
N ARG A 20 -51.82 40.56 -16.03
CA ARG A 20 -52.75 41.69 -15.93
C ARG A 20 -53.34 42.03 -17.28
N PHE A 21 -54.61 42.37 -17.28
CA PHE A 21 -55.34 42.69 -18.49
C PHE A 21 -55.79 44.14 -18.45
N TYR A 22 -55.63 44.84 -19.57
CA TYR A 22 -56.00 46.23 -19.69
C TYR A 22 -56.90 46.44 -20.91
N GLU A 23 -57.90 47.31 -20.75
CA GLU A 23 -58.67 47.88 -21.85
C GLU A 23 -57.99 49.17 -22.30
N LEU A 24 -57.65 49.23 -23.58
CA LEU A 24 -57.16 50.41 -24.27
C LEU A 24 -58.31 51.00 -25.10
N SER A 25 -58.75 52.21 -24.76
CA SER A 25 -59.78 52.95 -25.49
C SER A 25 -59.50 54.45 -25.46
N ASP A 26 -59.50 55.12 -26.61
CA ASP A 26 -59.34 56.58 -26.75
C ASP A 26 -58.16 57.15 -25.94
N GLY A 27 -57.00 56.49 -26.01
CA GLY A 27 -55.76 56.89 -25.33
C GLY A 27 -55.74 56.66 -23.81
N ARG A 28 -56.77 56.02 -23.23
CA ARG A 28 -56.83 55.67 -21.81
C ARG A 28 -56.63 54.16 -21.61
N LYS A 29 -55.78 53.82 -20.63
CA LYS A 29 -55.49 52.44 -20.19
C LYS A 29 -56.24 52.16 -18.89
N ARG A 30 -57.20 51.24 -18.92
CA ARG A 30 -58.00 50.83 -17.75
C ARG A 30 -57.71 49.38 -17.40
N GLN A 31 -57.33 49.09 -16.16
CA GLN A 31 -57.13 47.72 -15.70
C GLN A 31 -58.47 46.96 -15.60
N LEU A 32 -58.48 45.73 -16.07
CA LEU A 32 -59.62 44.81 -16.02
C LEU A 32 -59.39 43.79 -14.90
N HIS A 33 -60.40 43.60 -14.05
CA HIS A 33 -60.40 42.52 -13.07
C HIS A 33 -60.99 41.24 -13.66
N VAL A 34 -60.80 40.10 -12.99
CA VAL A 34 -61.33 38.80 -13.44
C VAL A 34 -62.84 38.82 -13.71
N GLN A 35 -63.63 39.56 -12.93
CA GLN A 35 -65.07 39.71 -13.18
C GLN A 35 -65.35 40.46 -14.49
N ASP A 36 -64.55 41.46 -14.84
CA ASP A 36 -64.67 42.19 -16.11
C ASP A 36 -64.36 41.25 -17.28
N LEU A 37 -63.27 40.48 -17.18
CA LEU A 37 -62.87 39.48 -18.18
C LEU A 37 -63.91 38.38 -18.33
N TYR A 38 -64.51 37.91 -17.23
CA TYR A 38 -65.57 36.91 -17.23
C TYR A 38 -66.84 37.44 -17.92
N ASN A 39 -67.27 38.65 -17.58
CA ASN A 39 -68.44 39.29 -18.18
C ASN A 39 -68.23 39.55 -19.68
N LEU A 40 -67.04 40.03 -20.06
CA LEU A 40 -66.64 40.28 -21.44
C LEU A 40 -66.62 38.99 -22.26
N SER A 41 -66.02 37.93 -21.72
CA SER A 41 -65.98 36.61 -22.37
C SER A 41 -67.38 36.02 -22.56
N ARG A 42 -68.29 36.19 -21.58
CA ARG A 42 -69.67 35.72 -21.66
C ARG A 42 -70.47 36.48 -22.73
N ARG A 43 -70.34 37.81 -22.79
CA ARG A 43 -71.01 38.66 -23.78
C ARG A 43 -70.56 38.36 -25.21
N LEU A 44 -69.27 38.13 -25.40
CA LEU A 44 -68.71 37.74 -26.70
C LEU A 44 -69.21 36.36 -27.15
N ARG A 45 -69.39 35.40 -26.22
CA ARG A 45 -70.00 34.08 -26.52
C ARG A 45 -71.50 34.17 -26.85
N ASP A 46 -72.21 35.07 -26.19
CA ASP A 46 -73.64 35.32 -26.45
C ASP A 46 -73.88 36.16 -27.73
N GLY A 47 -72.82 36.53 -28.46
CA GLY A 47 -72.88 37.30 -29.71
C GLY A 47 -73.29 38.77 -29.54
N LYS A 48 -73.14 39.34 -28.34
CA LYS A 48 -73.77 40.62 -27.94
C LYS A 48 -72.84 41.83 -27.88
N GLU A 49 -71.63 41.79 -28.44
CA GLU A 49 -70.67 42.90 -28.28
C GLU A 49 -70.00 43.36 -29.58
N ASN A 50 -70.25 44.62 -29.96
CA ASN A 50 -69.63 45.32 -31.08
C ASN A 50 -68.64 46.37 -30.54
N GLY A 51 -67.37 46.33 -30.97
CA GLY A 51 -66.40 47.41 -30.72
C GLY A 51 -65.00 47.00 -30.23
N TRP A 52 -64.75 45.72 -29.95
CA TRP A 52 -63.42 45.18 -29.61
C TRP A 52 -62.67 44.68 -30.84
N ALA A 53 -61.34 44.67 -30.78
CA ALA A 53 -60.51 44.05 -31.82
C ALA A 53 -60.87 42.57 -32.01
N SER A 54 -60.84 42.09 -33.26
CA SER A 54 -61.28 40.74 -33.64
C SER A 54 -60.53 39.61 -32.92
N TRP A 55 -59.30 39.86 -32.48
CA TRP A 55 -58.48 38.90 -31.75
C TRP A 55 -58.79 38.82 -30.25
N THR A 56 -59.42 39.84 -29.66
CA THR A 56 -59.77 39.87 -28.23
C THR A 56 -60.64 38.67 -27.85
N GLY A 57 -61.55 38.25 -28.74
CA GLY A 57 -62.36 37.05 -28.54
C GLY A 57 -61.55 35.74 -28.47
N ARG A 58 -60.46 35.63 -29.25
CA ARG A 58 -59.57 34.44 -29.24
C ARG A 58 -58.81 34.31 -27.93
N VAL A 59 -58.25 35.41 -27.43
CA VAL A 59 -57.53 35.43 -26.14
C VAL A 59 -58.48 35.11 -24.98
N LEU A 60 -59.65 35.73 -24.94
CA LEU A 60 -60.67 35.50 -23.91
C LEU A 60 -61.23 34.07 -23.93
N ALA A 61 -61.44 33.49 -25.11
CA ALA A 61 -61.85 32.09 -25.25
C ALA A 61 -60.81 31.12 -24.68
N ARG A 62 -59.52 31.43 -24.85
CA ARG A 62 -58.42 30.57 -24.40
C ARG A 62 -58.15 30.65 -22.90
N ILE A 63 -58.22 31.85 -22.33
CA ILE A 63 -58.06 32.02 -20.87
C ILE A 63 -59.34 31.65 -20.08
N TRP A 64 -60.47 31.45 -20.75
CA TRP A 64 -61.76 31.11 -20.13
C TRP A 64 -61.67 30.00 -19.06
N PRO A 65 -61.00 28.85 -19.29
CA PRO A 65 -60.86 27.81 -18.27
C PRO A 65 -60.11 28.27 -17.02
N ALA A 66 -59.21 29.26 -17.15
CA ALA A 66 -58.45 29.81 -16.03
C ALA A 66 -59.28 30.82 -15.22
N ILE A 67 -60.12 31.63 -15.88
CA ILE A 67 -60.92 32.69 -15.22
C ILE A 67 -62.32 32.22 -14.78
N ASN A 68 -62.89 31.18 -15.40
CA ASN A 68 -64.21 30.62 -15.08
C ASN A 68 -64.15 29.68 -13.86
N LYS A 69 -63.62 30.17 -12.74
CA LYS A 69 -63.56 29.45 -11.46
C LYS A 69 -64.39 30.20 -10.41
N PRO A 70 -65.33 29.54 -9.70
CA PRO A 70 -66.23 30.20 -8.76
C PRO A 70 -65.54 31.04 -7.69
N HIS A 71 -64.36 30.62 -7.22
CA HIS A 71 -63.59 31.34 -6.21
C HIS A 71 -62.87 32.58 -6.75
N LEU A 72 -62.39 32.55 -8.01
CA LEU A 72 -61.74 33.71 -8.64
C LEU A 72 -62.76 34.79 -9.01
N ILE A 73 -63.93 34.39 -9.51
CA ILE A 73 -65.04 35.31 -9.81
C ILE A 73 -65.50 36.02 -8.53
N ARG A 74 -65.65 35.29 -7.40
CA ARG A 74 -66.02 35.89 -6.10
C ARG A 74 -64.97 36.84 -5.52
N LYS A 75 -63.68 36.50 -5.63
CA LYS A 75 -62.58 37.34 -5.12
C LYS A 75 -62.26 38.53 -6.02
N ASN A 76 -62.63 38.45 -7.30
CA ASN A 76 -62.42 39.47 -8.32
C ASN A 76 -61.00 40.07 -8.35
N PRO A 77 -59.93 39.26 -8.40
CA PRO A 77 -58.58 39.78 -8.40
C PRO A 77 -58.29 40.57 -9.69
N SER A 78 -57.39 41.54 -9.59
CA SER A 78 -56.85 42.30 -10.74
C SER A 78 -55.64 41.62 -11.41
N LEU A 79 -55.22 40.47 -10.85
CA LEU A 79 -54.08 39.67 -11.24
C LEU A 79 -54.54 38.22 -11.44
N LEU A 80 -54.11 37.58 -12.53
CA LEU A 80 -54.35 36.17 -12.81
C LEU A 80 -53.01 35.41 -12.79
N GLN A 81 -52.84 34.48 -11.86
CA GLN A 81 -51.66 33.61 -11.80
C GLN A 81 -51.88 32.34 -12.62
N VAL A 82 -50.90 31.98 -13.46
CA VAL A 82 -50.89 30.76 -14.28
C VAL A 82 -49.49 30.14 -14.30
N SER A 83 -49.38 28.82 -14.43
CA SER A 83 -48.05 28.17 -14.56
C SER A 83 -47.33 28.62 -15.84
N ALA A 84 -46.00 28.78 -15.77
CA ALA A 84 -45.15 29.16 -16.90
C ALA A 84 -45.39 28.30 -18.15
N ASP A 85 -45.57 26.97 -18.01
CA ASP A 85 -45.85 26.07 -19.13
C ASP A 85 -47.21 26.29 -19.80
N HIS A 86 -48.21 26.75 -19.04
CA HIS A 86 -49.51 27.10 -19.61
C HIS A 86 -49.43 28.42 -20.35
N PHE A 87 -48.70 29.38 -19.78
CA PHE A 87 -48.50 30.67 -20.41
C PHE A 87 -47.67 30.54 -21.70
N ALA A 88 -46.61 29.73 -21.70
CA ALA A 88 -45.81 29.44 -22.89
C ALA A 88 -46.65 28.81 -24.03
N ARG A 89 -47.57 27.88 -23.69
CA ARG A 89 -48.52 27.31 -24.66
C ARG A 89 -49.49 28.35 -25.21
N TRP A 90 -49.99 29.25 -24.37
CA TRP A 90 -50.83 30.36 -24.83
C TRP A 90 -50.06 31.32 -25.73
N LYS A 91 -48.82 31.67 -25.39
CA LYS A 91 -47.94 32.50 -26.23
C LYS A 91 -47.74 31.89 -27.63
N ALA A 92 -47.47 30.60 -27.73
CA ALA A 92 -47.29 29.91 -29.01
C ALA A 92 -48.54 29.98 -29.92
N GLU A 93 -49.73 29.97 -29.33
CA GLU A 93 -51.01 30.06 -30.07
C GLU A 93 -51.42 31.50 -30.43
N TRP A 94 -50.81 32.51 -29.80
CA TRP A 94 -51.13 33.93 -29.97
C TRP A 94 -50.20 34.69 -30.91
N ASN A 95 -49.41 33.97 -31.73
CA ASN A 95 -48.42 34.50 -32.66
C ASN A 95 -48.91 35.72 -33.46
N ASP A 96 -50.12 35.63 -34.02
CA ASP A 96 -50.74 36.68 -34.84
C ASP A 96 -50.90 38.07 -34.15
N PHE A 97 -50.75 38.19 -32.82
CA PHE A 97 -50.98 39.44 -32.06
C PHE A 97 -49.94 39.66 -30.94
N SER A 98 -48.69 39.26 -31.17
CA SER A 98 -47.62 39.33 -30.18
C SER A 98 -47.37 40.75 -29.63
N ASP A 99 -47.65 41.80 -30.42
CA ASP A 99 -47.59 43.22 -30.02
C ASP A 99 -48.58 43.61 -28.91
N ALA A 100 -49.63 42.82 -28.69
CA ALA A 100 -50.63 43.07 -27.64
C ALA A 100 -50.24 42.47 -26.28
N ILE A 101 -49.16 41.68 -26.25
CA ILE A 101 -48.59 41.08 -25.05
C ILE A 101 -47.29 41.81 -24.76
N VAL A 102 -47.20 42.44 -23.61
CA VAL A 102 -45.99 43.14 -23.19
C VAL A 102 -45.51 42.59 -21.86
N ASP A 103 -44.21 42.59 -21.67
CA ASP A 103 -43.64 42.37 -20.36
C ASP A 103 -43.87 43.60 -19.47
N ARG A 104 -44.21 43.39 -18.19
CA ARG A 104 -44.59 44.48 -17.29
C ARG A 104 -43.43 45.46 -17.06
N ASP A 105 -42.22 44.95 -16.83
CA ASP A 105 -41.11 45.76 -16.36
C ASP A 105 -40.37 46.42 -17.52
N THR A 106 -40.23 45.69 -18.63
CA THR A 106 -39.54 46.20 -19.83
C THR A 106 -40.48 46.90 -20.82
N GLN A 107 -41.81 46.68 -20.72
CA GLN A 107 -42.83 47.12 -21.69
C GLN A 107 -42.57 46.68 -23.14
N ALA A 108 -41.62 45.77 -23.35
CA ALA A 108 -41.26 45.22 -24.66
C ALA A 108 -42.33 44.23 -25.14
N SER A 109 -42.63 44.23 -26.45
CA SER A 109 -43.49 43.21 -27.05
C SER A 109 -42.73 41.92 -27.32
N TYR A 110 -43.45 40.80 -27.30
CA TYR A 110 -42.88 39.51 -27.68
C TYR A 110 -42.79 39.41 -29.21
N SER A 111 -41.71 38.83 -29.72
CA SER A 111 -41.60 38.48 -31.15
C SER A 111 -42.35 37.19 -31.47
N ASP A 112 -42.60 36.94 -32.77
CA ASP A 112 -43.20 35.68 -33.24
C ASP A 112 -42.38 34.47 -32.73
N SER A 113 -43.08 33.46 -32.22
CA SER A 113 -42.54 32.25 -31.55
C SER A 113 -41.57 31.41 -32.39
N GLU A 114 -41.48 31.61 -33.70
CA GLU A 114 -40.51 30.95 -34.60
C GLU A 114 -39.18 31.71 -34.74
N SER A 115 -39.07 32.92 -34.20
CA SER A 115 -37.91 33.82 -34.37
C SER A 115 -36.95 33.72 -33.18
N SER A 116 -35.89 32.90 -33.29
CA SER A 116 -34.84 32.80 -32.26
C SER A 116 -33.66 33.73 -32.53
N ALA A 117 -33.22 34.48 -31.51
CA ALA A 117 -31.94 35.16 -31.55
C ALA A 117 -30.80 34.12 -31.45
N ARG A 118 -29.65 34.45 -32.04
CA ARG A 118 -28.44 33.61 -31.98
C ARG A 118 -27.30 34.33 -31.29
N LEU A 119 -26.44 33.56 -30.63
CA LEU A 119 -25.20 34.04 -30.03
C LEU A 119 -24.07 34.00 -31.07
N ALA A 120 -23.21 35.02 -31.08
CA ALA A 120 -21.96 35.01 -31.84
C ALA A 120 -20.84 35.71 -31.04
N VAL A 121 -19.62 35.22 -31.17
CA VAL A 121 -18.42 35.85 -30.60
C VAL A 121 -17.62 36.45 -31.74
N GLU A 122 -17.66 37.78 -31.86
CA GLU A 122 -16.95 38.51 -32.90
C GLU A 122 -15.52 38.83 -32.48
N LEU A 123 -14.54 38.44 -33.31
CA LEU A 123 -13.13 38.71 -33.09
C LEU A 123 -12.69 40.00 -33.80
N HIS A 124 -12.29 41.00 -33.00
CA HIS A 124 -11.79 42.28 -33.49
C HIS A 124 -10.32 42.43 -33.12
N THR A 125 -9.41 42.17 -34.07
CA THR A 125 -7.96 42.22 -33.84
C THR A 125 -7.39 43.62 -34.08
N ARG A 126 -6.62 44.13 -33.13
CA ARG A 126 -5.91 45.41 -33.23
C ARG A 126 -4.48 45.25 -32.68
N GLY A 127 -3.51 44.99 -33.57
CA GLY A 127 -2.12 44.77 -33.18
C GLY A 127 -1.96 43.48 -32.35
N THR A 128 -1.36 43.57 -31.17
CA THR A 128 -1.07 42.40 -30.31
C THR A 128 -2.24 41.94 -29.45
N LYS A 129 -3.37 42.66 -29.51
CA LYS A 129 -4.57 42.37 -28.73
C LYS A 129 -5.79 42.17 -29.63
N THR A 130 -6.70 41.33 -29.16
CA THR A 130 -7.98 41.06 -29.83
C THR A 130 -9.10 41.14 -28.81
N THR A 131 -10.14 41.90 -29.15
CA THR A 131 -11.36 42.02 -28.36
C THR A 131 -12.34 40.90 -28.74
N LEU A 132 -12.86 40.21 -27.74
CA LEU A 132 -13.87 39.16 -27.89
C LEU A 132 -15.26 39.75 -27.65
N ALA A 133 -15.93 40.23 -28.71
CA ALA A 133 -17.25 40.84 -28.58
C ALA A 133 -18.35 39.78 -28.66
N CYS A 134 -18.94 39.42 -27.51
CA CYS A 134 -20.06 38.48 -27.48
C CYS A 134 -21.36 39.22 -27.76
N VAL A 135 -22.03 38.90 -28.86
CA VAL A 135 -23.22 39.59 -29.33
C VAL A 135 -24.39 38.63 -29.52
N VAL A 136 -25.56 39.08 -29.11
CA VAL A 136 -26.85 38.46 -29.41
C VAL A 136 -27.39 39.13 -30.67
N ILE A 137 -27.67 38.33 -31.69
CA ILE A 137 -28.13 38.79 -33.00
C ILE A 137 -29.58 38.31 -33.18
N ALA A 138 -30.50 39.26 -33.29
CA ALA A 138 -31.90 39.01 -33.60
C ALA A 138 -32.08 38.61 -35.09
N PRO A 139 -33.19 37.93 -35.46
CA PRO A 139 -33.45 37.52 -36.85
C PRO A 139 -33.53 38.67 -37.86
N ASP A 140 -33.93 39.87 -37.41
CA ASP A 140 -33.94 41.09 -38.22
C ASP A 140 -32.54 41.72 -38.41
N GLY A 141 -31.50 41.10 -37.84
CA GLY A 141 -30.11 41.55 -37.90
C GLY A 141 -29.72 42.52 -36.78
N THR A 142 -30.65 42.89 -35.90
CA THR A 142 -30.36 43.79 -34.77
C THR A 142 -29.44 43.12 -33.75
N ARG A 143 -28.55 43.89 -33.15
CA ARG A 143 -27.46 43.39 -32.30
C ARG A 143 -27.53 43.99 -30.90
N ALA A 144 -27.34 43.16 -29.88
CA ALA A 144 -27.14 43.60 -28.50
C ALA A 144 -25.88 42.93 -27.91
N PRO A 145 -24.98 43.67 -27.24
CA PRO A 145 -23.86 43.08 -26.50
C PRO A 145 -24.36 42.17 -25.37
N PHE A 146 -23.75 41.02 -25.17
CA PHE A 146 -24.19 40.04 -24.18
C PHE A 146 -24.26 40.61 -22.76
N HIS A 147 -23.29 41.44 -22.34
CA HIS A 147 -23.29 42.08 -21.01
C HIS A 147 -24.50 43.01 -20.77
N THR A 148 -25.24 43.43 -21.81
CA THR A 148 -26.44 44.26 -21.67
C THR A 148 -27.74 43.46 -21.51
N VAL A 149 -27.72 42.19 -21.91
CA VAL A 149 -28.92 41.32 -21.94
C VAL A 149 -28.74 40.04 -21.14
N GLY A 150 -27.52 39.71 -20.72
CA GLY A 150 -27.17 38.44 -20.06
C GLY A 150 -27.85 38.24 -18.71
N GLU A 151 -28.10 39.32 -17.96
CA GLU A 151 -28.84 39.27 -16.69
C GLU A 151 -30.31 38.85 -16.87
N GLN A 152 -30.87 38.96 -18.07
CA GLN A 152 -32.25 38.58 -18.38
C GLN A 152 -32.43 37.05 -18.55
N LEU A 153 -31.32 36.29 -18.58
CA LEU A 153 -31.33 34.85 -18.84
C LEU A 153 -31.59 34.04 -17.55
N ALA A 154 -32.81 33.57 -17.33
CA ALA A 154 -33.17 32.62 -16.26
C ALA A 154 -33.76 31.31 -16.82
N GLY A 155 -33.30 30.13 -16.35
CA GLY A 155 -33.79 28.78 -16.74
C GLY A 155 -33.45 28.32 -18.17
N GLU A 156 -33.50 27.02 -18.51
CA GLU A 156 -32.93 26.42 -19.75
C GLU A 156 -33.36 27.04 -21.10
N HIS A 157 -34.55 27.63 -21.20
CA HIS A 157 -35.02 28.36 -22.38
C HIS A 157 -35.22 29.83 -22.04
N SER A 158 -34.22 30.65 -22.33
CA SER A 158 -34.24 32.05 -21.90
C SER A 158 -34.60 33.01 -23.02
N GLU A 159 -35.36 34.04 -22.65
CA GLU A 159 -35.78 35.12 -23.53
C GLU A 159 -34.93 36.36 -23.25
N VAL A 160 -34.47 37.03 -24.29
CA VAL A 160 -33.64 38.24 -24.22
C VAL A 160 -34.29 39.38 -24.99
N THR A 161 -34.18 40.59 -24.47
CA THR A 161 -34.72 41.79 -25.10
C THR A 161 -33.65 42.44 -25.97
N VAL A 162 -33.88 42.48 -27.28
CA VAL A 162 -33.00 43.15 -28.26
C VAL A 162 -33.84 44.21 -28.98
N ALA A 163 -33.44 45.49 -28.84
CA ALA A 163 -34.14 46.64 -29.43
C ALA A 163 -35.67 46.62 -29.22
N GLU A 164 -36.09 46.58 -27.95
CA GLU A 164 -37.50 46.64 -27.51
C GLU A 164 -38.37 45.44 -27.92
N LYS A 165 -37.78 44.37 -28.46
CA LYS A 165 -38.44 43.09 -28.74
C LYS A 165 -37.80 41.93 -27.98
N ARG A 166 -38.60 41.03 -27.41
CA ARG A 166 -38.11 39.80 -26.75
C ARG A 166 -38.00 38.64 -27.74
N TYR A 167 -36.84 37.99 -27.74
CA TYR A 167 -36.51 36.82 -28.56
C TYR A 167 -36.09 35.64 -27.69
N ARG A 168 -36.39 34.42 -28.13
CA ARG A 168 -35.81 33.21 -27.53
C ARG A 168 -34.33 33.13 -27.92
N LEU A 169 -33.44 32.96 -26.95
CA LEU A 169 -32.01 32.72 -27.19
C LEU A 169 -31.69 31.27 -26.86
N ASP A 170 -31.20 30.54 -27.86
CA ASP A 170 -30.61 29.22 -27.63
C ASP A 170 -29.16 29.40 -27.18
N VAL A 171 -28.83 28.91 -25.98
CA VAL A 171 -27.50 29.04 -25.40
C VAL A 171 -26.77 27.71 -25.59
N PRO A 172 -25.75 27.64 -26.47
CA PRO A 172 -25.19 26.37 -26.96
C PRO A 172 -24.24 25.66 -25.98
N PHE A 173 -23.92 26.27 -24.83
CA PHE A 173 -23.06 25.71 -23.78
C PHE A 173 -23.34 26.38 -22.42
N ASP A 174 -22.63 25.96 -21.37
CA ASP A 174 -22.83 26.41 -19.99
C ASP A 174 -22.86 27.95 -19.82
N ARG A 175 -23.95 28.45 -19.24
CA ARG A 175 -24.22 29.87 -19.02
C ARG A 175 -23.28 30.50 -18.00
N ASP A 176 -22.79 29.71 -17.03
CA ASP A 176 -21.82 30.20 -16.05
C ASP A 176 -20.51 30.59 -16.71
N VAL A 177 -20.16 29.94 -17.83
CA VAL A 177 -18.99 30.31 -18.64
C VAL A 177 -19.24 31.64 -19.36
N LEU A 178 -20.42 31.80 -19.98
CA LEU A 178 -20.78 33.05 -20.67
C LEU A 178 -20.84 34.25 -19.72
N ASN A 179 -21.50 34.10 -18.56
CA ASN A 179 -21.60 35.16 -17.57
C ASN A 179 -20.24 35.51 -16.95
N ARG A 180 -19.39 34.50 -16.72
CA ARG A 180 -18.03 34.71 -16.17
C ARG A 180 -17.12 35.45 -17.14
N VAL A 181 -17.18 35.12 -18.42
CA VAL A 181 -16.26 35.65 -19.45
C VAL A 181 -16.78 36.93 -20.08
N PHE A 182 -18.10 37.02 -20.34
CA PHE A 182 -18.72 38.10 -21.11
C PHE A 182 -19.80 38.89 -20.34
N GLY A 183 -20.05 38.58 -19.05
CA GLY A 183 -21.16 39.18 -18.31
C GLY A 183 -20.97 40.63 -17.90
N LYS A 184 -19.73 41.11 -17.78
CA LYS A 184 -19.44 42.50 -17.34
C LYS A 184 -19.04 43.43 -18.49
N ASN A 185 -18.23 42.93 -19.42
CA ASN A 185 -17.69 43.66 -20.55
C ASN A 185 -17.11 42.67 -21.58
N ASP A 186 -16.76 43.18 -22.77
CA ASP A 186 -16.07 42.41 -23.79
C ASP A 186 -14.57 42.31 -23.45
N PRO A 187 -14.03 41.11 -23.17
CA PRO A 187 -12.64 40.96 -22.74
C PRO A 187 -11.66 41.21 -23.90
N GLU A 188 -10.52 41.81 -23.55
CA GLU A 188 -9.41 42.05 -24.47
C GLU A 188 -8.26 41.10 -24.10
N VAL A 189 -7.90 40.20 -25.01
CA VAL A 189 -6.92 39.13 -24.77
C VAL A 189 -5.76 39.26 -25.76
N ALA A 190 -4.57 38.79 -25.37
CA ALA A 190 -3.43 38.70 -26.28
C ALA A 190 -3.79 37.81 -27.49
N THR A 191 -3.57 38.31 -28.71
CA THR A 191 -3.92 37.62 -29.96
C THR A 191 -3.31 36.22 -30.04
N THR A 192 -2.11 36.02 -29.47
CA THR A 192 -1.41 34.73 -29.43
C THR A 192 -2.10 33.68 -28.55
N ALA A 193 -2.84 34.08 -27.52
CA ALA A 193 -3.51 33.17 -26.59
C ALA A 193 -4.89 32.69 -27.08
N ILE A 194 -5.44 33.32 -28.12
CA ILE A 194 -6.81 33.05 -28.58
C ILE A 194 -6.94 31.66 -29.20
N ALA A 195 -5.99 31.27 -30.05
CA ALA A 195 -6.05 29.97 -30.71
C ALA A 195 -5.97 28.80 -29.71
N ASP A 196 -5.27 28.98 -28.59
CA ASP A 196 -5.01 27.94 -27.61
C ASP A 196 -6.12 27.83 -26.53
N HIS A 197 -6.80 28.94 -26.20
CA HIS A 197 -7.74 28.97 -25.08
C HIS A 197 -9.20 29.20 -25.47
N LEU A 198 -9.46 29.95 -26.55
CA LEU A 198 -10.84 30.26 -26.95
C LEU A 198 -11.66 29.02 -27.32
N PRO A 199 -11.12 27.98 -28.00
CA PRO A 199 -11.86 26.75 -28.27
C PRO A 199 -12.39 26.09 -27.00
N THR A 200 -11.56 25.91 -25.97
CA THR A 200 -11.99 25.28 -24.71
C THR A 200 -13.03 26.14 -23.97
N ILE A 201 -12.89 27.47 -23.99
CA ILE A 201 -13.86 28.41 -23.39
C ILE A 201 -15.23 28.28 -24.06
N LEU A 202 -15.27 28.10 -25.38
CA LEU A 202 -16.52 27.95 -26.15
C LEU A 202 -16.95 26.48 -26.30
N HIS A 203 -16.42 25.57 -25.47
CA HIS A 203 -16.69 24.13 -25.55
C HIS A 203 -16.55 23.57 -26.99
N HIS A 204 -15.55 24.07 -27.72
CA HIS A 204 -15.23 23.76 -29.11
C HIS A 204 -16.31 24.09 -30.15
N ARG A 205 -17.35 24.86 -29.79
CA ARG A 205 -18.36 25.43 -30.73
C ARG A 205 -17.79 26.62 -31.51
N LEU A 206 -16.81 26.33 -32.37
CA LEU A 206 -16.15 27.35 -33.20
C LEU A 206 -17.08 27.94 -34.26
N ASP A 207 -18.22 27.31 -34.55
CA ASP A 207 -19.30 27.84 -35.39
C ASP A 207 -19.91 29.14 -34.83
N LEU A 208 -19.72 29.43 -33.54
CA LEU A 208 -20.18 30.66 -32.90
C LEU A 208 -19.21 31.83 -33.13
N ILE A 209 -17.99 31.56 -33.57
CA ILE A 209 -16.98 32.58 -33.81
C ILE A 209 -17.26 33.25 -35.16
N ALA A 210 -17.34 34.57 -35.15
CA ALA A 210 -17.60 35.38 -36.35
C ALA A 210 -16.74 36.65 -36.34
N GLY A 211 -16.96 37.52 -37.33
CA GLY A 211 -16.35 38.85 -37.39
C GLY A 211 -15.41 39.07 -38.57
N PRO A 212 -14.98 40.33 -38.79
CA PRO A 212 -14.23 40.73 -39.98
C PRO A 212 -12.82 40.11 -40.06
N SER A 213 -12.28 39.68 -38.91
CA SER A 213 -10.95 39.07 -38.81
C SER A 213 -11.00 37.54 -38.94
N VAL A 214 -12.16 36.94 -39.22
CA VAL A 214 -12.34 35.48 -39.19
C VAL A 214 -12.68 34.95 -40.58
N THR A 215 -11.98 33.89 -40.99
CA THR A 215 -12.25 33.17 -42.23
C THR A 215 -12.49 31.70 -41.93
N THR A 216 -13.43 31.06 -42.62
CA THR A 216 -13.67 29.62 -42.47
C THR A 216 -13.22 28.90 -43.72
N VAL A 217 -12.40 27.86 -43.54
CA VAL A 217 -11.95 26.99 -44.63
C VAL A 217 -12.28 25.56 -44.27
N THR A 218 -12.91 24.86 -45.20
CA THR A 218 -13.30 23.46 -45.03
C THR A 218 -12.36 22.55 -45.80
N HIS A 219 -11.89 21.49 -45.16
CA HIS A 219 -11.10 20.45 -45.81
C HIS A 219 -11.62 19.07 -45.47
N ARG A 220 -11.50 18.15 -46.42
CA ARG A 220 -11.70 16.73 -46.15
C ARG A 220 -10.46 16.11 -45.52
N GLY A 221 -10.66 15.20 -44.58
CA GLY A 221 -9.59 14.45 -43.95
C GLY A 221 -10.06 13.12 -43.40
N THR A 222 -9.10 12.23 -43.18
CA THR A 222 -9.34 10.90 -42.61
C THR A 222 -9.34 11.00 -41.08
N PRO A 223 -10.40 10.52 -40.39
CA PRO A 223 -10.40 10.44 -38.94
C PRO A 223 -9.36 9.47 -38.41
N ARG A 224 -8.75 9.84 -37.29
CA ARG A 224 -7.79 9.02 -36.54
C ARG A 224 -8.24 8.90 -35.10
N ILE A 225 -8.29 7.67 -34.61
CA ILE A 225 -8.56 7.35 -33.20
C ILE A 225 -7.26 6.82 -32.61
N GLU A 226 -6.79 7.43 -31.52
CA GLU A 226 -5.64 6.97 -30.75
C GLU A 226 -6.10 6.46 -29.39
N ILE A 227 -5.63 5.27 -29.01
CA ILE A 227 -5.85 4.66 -27.69
C ILE A 227 -4.48 4.39 -27.07
N LYS A 228 -4.23 4.96 -25.89
CA LYS A 228 -2.99 4.77 -25.12
C LYS A 228 -3.31 4.52 -23.65
N SER A 229 -2.35 4.01 -22.89
CA SER A 229 -2.47 3.86 -21.43
C SER A 229 -1.61 4.89 -20.71
N GLU A 230 -2.18 5.53 -19.69
CA GLU A 230 -1.51 6.42 -18.75
C GLU A 230 -1.88 5.99 -17.32
N GLY A 231 -0.99 5.27 -16.64
CA GLY A 231 -1.27 4.72 -15.31
C GLY A 231 -2.36 3.65 -15.37
N GLU A 232 -3.42 3.84 -14.59
CA GLU A 232 -4.61 2.95 -14.56
C GLU A 232 -5.71 3.39 -15.54
N GLU A 233 -5.46 4.43 -16.35
CA GLU A 233 -6.43 4.97 -17.31
C GLU A 233 -6.06 4.63 -18.76
N LEU A 234 -7.09 4.34 -19.57
CA LEU A 234 -7.06 4.31 -21.02
C LEU A 234 -7.50 5.67 -21.55
N ILE A 235 -6.64 6.27 -22.37
CA ILE A 235 -6.86 7.58 -22.98
C ILE A 235 -7.26 7.35 -24.44
N VAL A 236 -8.49 7.75 -24.80
CA VAL A 236 -9.02 7.67 -26.16
C VAL A 236 -9.18 9.09 -26.72
N ALA A 237 -8.57 9.36 -27.86
CA ALA A 237 -8.66 10.66 -28.55
C ALA A 237 -8.97 10.45 -30.03
N ALA A 238 -9.97 11.17 -30.55
CA ALA A 238 -10.37 11.12 -31.94
C ALA A 238 -10.11 12.48 -32.62
N THR A 239 -9.47 12.47 -33.78
CA THR A 239 -9.07 13.69 -34.49
C THR A 239 -9.20 13.55 -36.00
N ILE A 240 -9.42 14.66 -36.70
CA ILE A 240 -9.16 14.78 -38.14
C ILE A 240 -7.99 15.73 -38.32
N LYS A 241 -6.83 15.22 -38.77
CA LYS A 241 -5.54 15.92 -38.74
C LYS A 241 -5.16 16.33 -37.31
N THR A 242 -5.58 17.51 -36.87
CA THR A 242 -5.37 18.06 -35.52
C THR A 242 -6.65 18.64 -34.91
N ALA A 243 -7.79 18.57 -35.61
CA ALA A 243 -9.07 19.01 -35.09
C ALA A 243 -9.70 17.87 -34.26
N PRO A 244 -10.07 18.10 -32.99
CA PRO A 244 -10.72 17.09 -32.16
C PRO A 244 -12.12 16.75 -32.67
N ILE A 245 -12.50 15.48 -32.55
CA ILE A 245 -13.83 14.97 -32.83
C ILE A 245 -14.53 14.70 -31.50
N PHE A 246 -15.74 15.23 -31.34
CA PHE A 246 -16.58 15.02 -30.17
C PHE A 246 -17.77 14.13 -30.53
N ALA A 247 -18.29 13.41 -29.54
CA ALA A 247 -19.50 12.60 -29.67
C ALA A 247 -20.75 13.44 -30.01
N ASP A 248 -20.82 14.68 -29.52
CA ASP A 248 -21.94 15.60 -29.77
C ASP A 248 -22.01 16.00 -31.26
N PRO A 249 -23.14 15.71 -31.95
CA PRO A 249 -23.29 16.07 -33.35
C PRO A 249 -23.28 17.58 -33.61
N ALA A 250 -23.61 18.41 -32.62
CA ALA A 250 -23.60 19.87 -32.72
C ALA A 250 -22.18 20.46 -32.82
N ILE A 251 -21.16 19.73 -32.38
CA ILE A 251 -19.76 20.17 -32.44
C ILE A 251 -19.14 19.70 -33.75
N THR A 252 -18.88 20.64 -34.66
CA THR A 252 -18.18 20.35 -35.92
C THR A 252 -16.68 20.26 -35.66
N PRO A 253 -15.98 19.20 -36.12
CA PRO A 253 -14.54 19.08 -35.95
C PRO A 253 -13.81 20.26 -36.61
N ALA A 254 -13.24 21.13 -35.80
CA ALA A 254 -12.57 22.33 -36.28
C ALA A 254 -11.45 22.74 -35.33
N ARG A 255 -10.50 23.51 -35.87
CA ARG A 255 -9.47 24.19 -35.08
C ARG A 255 -9.38 25.66 -35.46
N LEU A 256 -9.00 26.49 -34.49
CA LEU A 256 -8.72 27.90 -34.72
C LEU A 256 -7.23 28.06 -35.02
N ALA A 257 -6.89 28.54 -36.22
CA ALA A 257 -5.51 28.81 -36.63
C ALA A 257 -5.24 30.32 -36.58
N PRO A 258 -4.18 30.78 -35.89
CA PRO A 258 -3.84 32.19 -35.86
C PRO A 258 -3.10 32.61 -37.15
N GLY A 259 -3.47 33.75 -37.70
CA GLY A 259 -2.74 34.49 -38.73
C GLY A 259 -2.12 35.78 -38.18
N ARG A 260 -1.62 36.66 -39.06
CA ARG A 260 -0.95 37.90 -38.64
C ARG A 260 -1.91 38.93 -38.03
N ASP A 261 -3.07 39.12 -38.65
CA ASP A 261 -4.15 40.04 -38.22
C ASP A 261 -5.54 39.40 -38.39
N SER A 262 -5.60 38.07 -38.51
CA SER A 262 -6.82 37.30 -38.78
C SER A 262 -6.75 35.91 -38.16
N PHE A 263 -7.89 35.27 -37.99
CA PHE A 263 -8.01 33.88 -37.58
C PHE A 263 -8.68 33.06 -38.69
N THR A 264 -8.23 31.83 -38.87
CA THR A 264 -8.86 30.89 -39.81
C THR A 264 -9.41 29.71 -39.03
N ILE A 265 -10.73 29.52 -39.09
CA ILE A 265 -11.41 28.32 -38.60
C ILE A 265 -11.22 27.24 -39.67
N VAL A 266 -10.43 26.23 -39.36
CA VAL A 266 -10.17 25.11 -40.26
C VAL A 266 -11.13 23.98 -39.90
N GLN A 267 -12.26 23.94 -40.60
CA GLN A 267 -13.28 22.89 -40.45
C GLN A 267 -12.83 21.63 -41.18
N SER A 268 -13.02 20.49 -40.53
CA SER A 268 -12.64 19.18 -41.04
C SER A 268 -13.87 18.30 -41.22
N GLU A 269 -14.04 17.78 -42.43
CA GLU A 269 -15.15 16.90 -42.79
C GLU A 269 -14.65 15.51 -43.19
N SER A 270 -15.47 14.50 -42.93
CA SER A 270 -15.24 13.13 -43.34
C SER A 270 -16.57 12.43 -43.63
N PRO A 271 -16.67 11.57 -44.67
CA PRO A 271 -17.85 10.75 -44.92
C PRO A 271 -18.14 9.75 -43.80
N VAL A 272 -17.13 9.36 -43.01
CA VAL A 272 -17.24 8.40 -41.89
C VAL A 272 -17.23 9.08 -40.52
N LEU A 273 -17.54 10.39 -40.47
CA LEU A 273 -17.55 11.15 -39.22
C LEU A 273 -18.59 10.62 -38.23
N GLU A 274 -19.76 10.20 -38.72
CA GLU A 274 -20.85 9.71 -37.89
C GLU A 274 -20.50 8.37 -37.22
N ASP A 275 -19.78 7.49 -37.92
CA ASP A 275 -19.31 6.22 -37.35
C ASP A 275 -18.33 6.44 -36.18
N VAL A 276 -17.45 7.45 -36.30
CA VAL A 276 -16.54 7.84 -35.20
C VAL A 276 -17.32 8.41 -34.02
N ARG A 277 -18.37 9.20 -34.25
CA ARG A 277 -19.24 9.70 -33.18
C ARG A 277 -19.98 8.57 -32.47
N GLN A 278 -20.48 7.59 -33.22
CA GLN A 278 -21.10 6.39 -32.64
C GLN A 278 -20.11 5.56 -31.82
N PHE A 279 -18.85 5.45 -32.25
CA PHE A 279 -17.80 4.83 -31.45
C PHE A 279 -17.60 5.56 -30.12
N LEU A 280 -17.49 6.89 -30.14
CA LEU A 280 -17.31 7.70 -28.92
C LEU A 280 -18.53 7.64 -27.98
N ASN A 281 -19.75 7.61 -28.52
CA ASN A 281 -21.00 7.49 -27.74
C ASN A 281 -21.16 6.14 -27.02
N LYS A 282 -20.45 5.10 -27.47
CA LYS A 282 -20.45 3.78 -26.82
C LYS A 282 -19.47 3.70 -25.65
N LEU A 283 -18.62 4.71 -25.45
CA LEU A 283 -17.68 4.74 -24.33
C LEU A 283 -18.44 5.09 -23.03
N PRO A 284 -18.15 4.43 -21.90
CA PRO A 284 -18.94 4.54 -20.67
C PRO A 284 -18.79 5.86 -19.90
N ILE A 285 -18.00 6.83 -20.40
CA ILE A 285 -17.69 8.09 -19.71
C ILE A 285 -17.74 9.27 -20.70
N GLU A 286 -18.16 10.44 -20.22
CA GLU A 286 -18.15 11.69 -20.99
C GLU A 286 -16.72 12.20 -21.27
N PRO A 287 -16.50 12.89 -22.42
CA PRO A 287 -15.18 13.43 -22.73
C PRO A 287 -14.77 14.52 -21.73
N SER A 288 -13.48 14.60 -21.47
CA SER A 288 -12.92 15.81 -20.85
C SER A 288 -13.06 17.02 -21.78
N LYS A 289 -12.90 18.23 -21.21
CA LYS A 289 -13.08 19.51 -21.94
C LYS A 289 -12.22 19.65 -23.20
N ASP A 290 -11.13 18.88 -23.30
CA ASP A 290 -10.20 18.89 -24.45
C ASP A 290 -10.55 17.83 -25.53
N GLY A 291 -11.69 17.13 -25.39
CA GLY A 291 -12.13 16.08 -26.34
C GLY A 291 -11.45 14.74 -26.16
N VAL A 292 -10.77 14.55 -25.02
CA VAL A 292 -10.08 13.31 -24.66
C VAL A 292 -10.92 12.53 -23.66
N TYR A 293 -11.14 11.25 -23.91
CA TYR A 293 -11.86 10.34 -23.03
C TYR A 293 -10.84 9.62 -22.14
N ARG A 294 -11.00 9.75 -20.81
CA ARG A 294 -10.16 9.06 -19.83
C ARG A 294 -11.03 8.00 -19.16
N LEU A 295 -10.67 6.75 -19.37
CA LEU A 295 -11.46 5.59 -18.96
C LEU A 295 -10.65 4.75 -17.98
N PRO A 296 -11.18 4.34 -16.83
CA PRO A 296 -10.48 3.41 -15.97
C PRO A 296 -10.30 2.06 -16.69
N THR A 297 -9.15 1.41 -16.47
CA THR A 297 -8.84 0.11 -17.08
C THR A 297 -9.61 -1.01 -16.39
N THR A 298 -10.92 -1.07 -16.64
CA THR A 298 -11.82 -2.11 -16.10
C THR A 298 -12.27 -3.07 -17.20
N PRO A 299 -12.76 -4.27 -16.83
CA PRO A 299 -13.26 -5.24 -17.80
C PRO A 299 -14.40 -4.68 -18.66
N GLU A 300 -15.29 -3.86 -18.08
CA GLU A 300 -16.39 -3.21 -18.80
C GLU A 300 -15.87 -2.22 -19.84
N THR A 301 -14.87 -1.41 -19.49
CA THR A 301 -14.24 -0.45 -20.41
C THR A 301 -13.56 -1.17 -21.57
N VAL A 302 -12.79 -2.22 -21.27
CA VAL A 302 -12.07 -2.98 -22.30
C VAL A 302 -13.05 -3.63 -23.27
N GLU A 303 -14.14 -4.21 -22.76
CA GLU A 303 -15.19 -4.81 -23.59
C GLU A 303 -15.95 -3.76 -24.40
N ALA A 304 -16.29 -2.61 -23.82
CA ALA A 304 -16.95 -1.52 -24.53
C ALA A 304 -16.10 -1.03 -25.73
N ILE A 305 -14.80 -0.84 -25.54
CA ILE A 305 -13.87 -0.46 -26.63
C ILE A 305 -13.75 -1.59 -27.65
N ARG A 306 -13.62 -2.85 -27.21
CA ARG A 306 -13.53 -4.03 -28.09
C ARG A 306 -14.76 -4.13 -28.99
N GLN A 307 -15.96 -4.00 -28.45
CA GLN A 307 -17.22 -4.01 -29.20
C GLN A 307 -17.34 -2.79 -30.10
N ALA A 308 -17.05 -1.59 -29.61
CA ALA A 308 -17.16 -0.36 -30.39
C ALA A 308 -16.23 -0.37 -31.60
N ARG A 309 -15.03 -0.96 -31.48
CA ARG A 309 -14.05 -1.11 -32.57
C ARG A 309 -14.60 -1.91 -33.75
N THR A 310 -15.42 -2.93 -33.50
CA THR A 310 -15.96 -3.79 -34.58
C THR A 310 -16.87 -3.05 -35.55
N ALA A 311 -17.46 -1.92 -35.12
CA ALA A 311 -18.35 -1.10 -35.92
C ALA A 311 -17.61 0.00 -36.73
N LEU A 312 -16.29 0.16 -36.58
CA LEU A 312 -15.54 1.20 -37.28
C LEU A 312 -15.30 0.82 -38.75
N PRO A 313 -15.56 1.74 -39.70
CA PRO A 313 -15.28 1.52 -41.11
C PRO A 313 -13.76 1.53 -41.40
N PRO A 314 -13.31 0.90 -42.50
CA PRO A 314 -11.88 0.77 -42.83
C PRO A 314 -11.20 2.12 -43.14
N ASP A 315 -11.99 3.16 -43.45
CA ASP A 315 -11.50 4.52 -43.72
C ASP A 315 -11.16 5.30 -42.44
N VAL A 316 -11.28 4.70 -41.25
CA VAL A 316 -10.84 5.29 -39.97
C VAL A 316 -9.48 4.71 -39.58
N ILE A 317 -8.50 5.58 -39.31
CA ILE A 317 -7.18 5.16 -38.85
C ILE A 317 -7.23 4.92 -37.34
N LEU A 318 -7.23 3.65 -36.92
CA LEU A 318 -7.13 3.29 -35.51
C LEU A 318 -5.67 2.98 -35.13
N LYS A 319 -5.15 3.70 -34.14
CA LYS A 319 -3.82 3.48 -33.57
C LYS A 319 -3.94 3.13 -32.10
N ILE A 320 -3.50 1.93 -31.73
CA ILE A 320 -3.48 1.45 -30.35
C ILE A 320 -2.02 1.32 -29.93
N ASP A 321 -1.69 1.75 -28.72
CA ASP A 321 -0.36 1.53 -28.13
C ASP A 321 -0.09 0.03 -27.99
N TYR A 322 1.12 -0.42 -28.37
CA TYR A 322 1.50 -1.84 -28.35
C TYR A 322 1.35 -2.46 -26.95
N LYS A 323 1.51 -1.66 -25.88
CA LYS A 323 1.35 -2.14 -24.50
C LYS A 323 -0.06 -2.57 -24.14
N ILE A 324 -1.07 -2.11 -24.89
CA ILE A 324 -2.48 -2.40 -24.62
C ILE A 324 -3.19 -3.08 -25.78
N GLU A 325 -2.46 -3.39 -26.84
CA GLU A 325 -3.04 -4.02 -28.01
C GLU A 325 -3.65 -5.40 -27.67
N ASP A 326 -2.99 -6.13 -26.76
CA ASP A 326 -3.41 -7.46 -26.31
C ASP A 326 -4.62 -7.46 -25.36
N LEU A 327 -4.96 -6.33 -24.71
CA LEU A 327 -6.21 -6.19 -23.95
C LEU A 327 -7.45 -6.41 -24.84
N PHE A 328 -7.37 -5.98 -26.11
CA PHE A 328 -8.49 -6.01 -27.04
C PHE A 328 -8.52 -7.27 -27.91
N LYS A 329 -7.66 -8.25 -27.66
CA LYS A 329 -7.67 -9.58 -28.29
C LYS A 329 -8.48 -10.58 -27.45
N ASP A 330 -8.55 -11.83 -27.91
CA ASP A 330 -9.16 -12.94 -27.17
C ASP A 330 -8.47 -13.16 -25.82
N THR A 331 -9.21 -13.65 -24.83
CA THR A 331 -8.66 -13.93 -23.50
C THR A 331 -7.60 -15.02 -23.57
N VAL A 332 -6.48 -14.80 -22.87
CA VAL A 332 -5.37 -15.76 -22.80
C VAL A 332 -5.37 -16.39 -21.40
N PRO A 333 -5.26 -17.72 -21.25
CA PRO A 333 -5.20 -18.33 -19.93
C PRO A 333 -3.91 -17.96 -19.21
N ILE A 334 -3.98 -17.76 -17.89
CA ILE A 334 -2.81 -17.70 -17.03
C ILE A 334 -2.28 -19.12 -16.84
N LYS A 335 -1.01 -19.34 -17.16
CA LYS A 335 -0.33 -20.61 -16.97
C LYS A 335 0.51 -20.52 -15.69
N PRO A 336 0.20 -21.28 -14.63
CA PRO A 336 1.02 -21.27 -13.43
C PRO A 336 2.41 -21.84 -13.73
N THR A 337 3.44 -21.26 -13.12
CA THR A 337 4.82 -21.70 -13.24
C THR A 337 5.37 -22.13 -11.90
N LEU A 338 6.15 -23.20 -11.90
CA LEU A 338 6.89 -23.68 -10.76
C LEU A 338 8.34 -23.95 -11.14
N THR A 339 9.27 -23.32 -10.43
CA THR A 339 10.69 -23.60 -10.53
C THR A 339 11.19 -24.09 -9.18
N VAL A 340 11.99 -25.16 -9.19
CA VAL A 340 12.56 -25.71 -7.95
C VAL A 340 14.06 -25.85 -8.11
N HIS A 341 14.79 -25.34 -7.13
CA HIS A 341 16.23 -25.50 -7.00
C HIS A 341 16.54 -26.20 -5.68
N GLU A 342 17.45 -27.18 -5.69
CA GLU A 342 17.86 -27.89 -4.49
C GLU A 342 19.10 -27.25 -3.88
N GLY A 343 19.02 -26.98 -2.57
CA GLY A 343 20.16 -26.68 -1.71
C GLY A 343 20.45 -27.82 -0.74
N SER A 344 21.42 -27.65 0.14
CA SER A 344 21.86 -28.68 1.10
C SER A 344 20.83 -28.89 2.23
N GLY A 345 19.80 -29.71 1.99
CA GLY A 345 18.76 -30.00 2.99
C GLY A 345 17.47 -29.18 2.84
N TRP A 346 17.34 -28.39 1.78
CA TRP A 346 16.14 -27.59 1.48
C TRP A 346 15.91 -27.46 -0.03
N LEU A 347 14.72 -27.03 -0.41
CA LEU A 347 14.37 -26.65 -1.77
C LEU A 347 13.94 -25.17 -1.82
N ASP A 348 14.48 -24.43 -2.78
CA ASP A 348 13.96 -23.14 -3.19
C ASP A 348 12.88 -23.35 -4.24
N VAL A 349 11.69 -22.84 -3.97
CA VAL A 349 10.49 -23.00 -4.78
C VAL A 349 10.02 -21.62 -5.22
N GLU A 350 10.04 -21.36 -6.52
CA GLU A 350 9.50 -20.13 -7.10
C GLU A 350 8.16 -20.42 -7.77
N ILE A 351 7.12 -19.76 -7.30
CA ILE A 351 5.74 -19.91 -7.75
C ILE A 351 5.33 -18.62 -8.46
N GLY A 352 4.84 -18.73 -9.69
CA GLY A 352 4.44 -17.58 -10.49
C GLY A 352 3.41 -17.90 -11.54
N GLY A 353 3.23 -16.99 -12.48
CA GLY A 353 2.29 -17.14 -13.59
C GLY A 353 2.80 -16.46 -14.85
N LEU A 354 2.45 -17.05 -15.99
CA LEU A 354 2.65 -16.49 -17.31
C LEU A 354 1.30 -16.18 -17.93
N VAL A 355 1.18 -15.06 -18.64
CA VAL A 355 0.09 -14.80 -19.58
C VAL A 355 0.67 -14.73 -20.98
N GLY A 356 0.18 -15.59 -21.89
CA GLY A 356 0.87 -15.84 -23.16
C GLY A 356 2.23 -16.51 -22.92
N ASP A 357 3.30 -15.74 -23.15
CA ASP A 357 4.70 -16.10 -22.85
C ASP A 357 5.42 -15.06 -21.97
N GLU A 358 4.68 -14.12 -21.37
CA GLU A 358 5.26 -13.07 -20.53
C GLU A 358 5.02 -13.34 -19.03
N PRO A 359 6.03 -13.10 -18.17
CA PRO A 359 5.89 -13.24 -16.73
C PRO A 359 5.08 -12.12 -16.11
N ILE A 360 4.20 -12.52 -15.21
CA ILE A 360 3.39 -11.64 -14.37
C ILE A 360 4.16 -11.34 -13.08
N ASP A 361 4.04 -10.13 -12.56
CA ASP A 361 4.59 -9.81 -11.25
C ASP A 361 3.83 -10.55 -10.13
N ALA A 362 4.50 -10.85 -9.01
CA ALA A 362 3.85 -11.55 -7.90
C ALA A 362 2.75 -10.69 -7.27
N GLU A 363 2.92 -9.37 -7.20
CA GLU A 363 1.90 -8.44 -6.68
C GLU A 363 0.66 -8.40 -7.58
N ASP A 364 0.88 -8.27 -8.89
CA ASP A 364 -0.21 -8.26 -9.88
C ASP A 364 -0.94 -9.61 -9.92
N LEU A 365 -0.20 -10.72 -9.84
CA LEU A 365 -0.80 -12.06 -9.80
C LEU A 365 -1.58 -12.30 -8.49
N HIS A 366 -1.12 -11.74 -7.37
CA HIS A 366 -1.86 -11.80 -6.11
C HIS A 366 -3.19 -11.01 -6.22
N ALA A 367 -3.15 -9.82 -6.80
CA ALA A 367 -4.35 -9.02 -7.04
C ALA A 367 -5.36 -9.76 -7.95
N VAL A 368 -4.87 -10.47 -8.97
CA VAL A 368 -5.69 -11.36 -9.81
C VAL A 368 -6.34 -12.48 -9.00
N LEU A 369 -5.58 -13.17 -8.13
CA LEU A 369 -6.09 -14.31 -7.40
C LEU A 369 -7.16 -13.94 -6.35
N HIS A 370 -7.02 -12.78 -5.70
CA HIS A 370 -7.86 -12.38 -4.57
C HIS A 370 -8.90 -11.29 -4.88
N ASN A 371 -8.61 -10.36 -5.80
CA ASN A 371 -9.48 -9.21 -6.07
C ASN A 371 -10.39 -9.39 -7.28
N GLY A 372 -10.36 -10.56 -7.94
CA GLY A 372 -11.25 -10.88 -9.07
C GLY A 372 -11.01 -10.01 -10.31
N GLN A 373 -9.83 -9.41 -10.44
CA GLN A 373 -9.44 -8.67 -11.65
C GLN A 373 -9.42 -9.63 -12.85
N THR A 374 -9.79 -9.16 -14.05
CA THR A 374 -9.73 -9.96 -15.29
C THR A 374 -8.73 -9.41 -16.31
N THR A 375 -7.93 -8.44 -15.88
CA THR A 375 -6.84 -7.84 -16.63
C THR A 375 -5.59 -7.85 -15.80
N VAL A 376 -4.43 -8.07 -16.42
CA VAL A 376 -3.16 -8.14 -15.73
C VAL A 376 -2.09 -7.42 -16.52
N ARG A 377 -1.16 -6.79 -15.80
CA ARG A 377 0.03 -6.15 -16.37
C ARG A 377 1.23 -7.09 -16.20
N THR A 378 1.97 -7.29 -17.27
CA THR A 378 3.19 -8.09 -17.25
C THR A 378 4.38 -7.25 -16.82
N ARG A 379 5.50 -7.90 -16.49
CA ARG A 379 6.76 -7.19 -16.16
C ARG A 379 7.29 -6.29 -17.28
N SER A 380 6.96 -6.58 -18.55
CA SER A 380 7.32 -5.73 -19.69
C SER A 380 6.45 -4.47 -19.80
N GLY A 381 5.35 -4.44 -19.03
CA GLY A 381 4.35 -3.38 -19.03
C GLY A 381 3.24 -3.57 -20.08
N VAL A 382 3.18 -4.74 -20.73
CA VAL A 382 2.07 -5.11 -21.62
C VAL A 382 0.89 -5.58 -20.77
N MET A 383 -0.33 -5.25 -21.20
CA MET A 383 -1.56 -5.62 -20.50
C MET A 383 -2.35 -6.65 -21.30
N PHE A 384 -2.86 -7.66 -20.59
CA PHE A 384 -3.64 -8.76 -21.16
C PHE A 384 -5.01 -8.86 -20.49
N SER A 385 -5.98 -9.37 -21.24
CA SER A 385 -7.21 -9.94 -20.67
C SER A 385 -7.06 -11.45 -20.55
N PHE A 386 -7.53 -12.04 -19.43
CA PHE A 386 -7.36 -13.47 -19.17
C PHE A 386 -8.65 -14.14 -18.71
N ASP A 387 -8.67 -15.47 -18.80
CA ASP A 387 -9.79 -16.30 -18.31
C ASP A 387 -9.68 -16.53 -16.80
N ALA A 388 -10.63 -16.03 -16.02
CA ALA A 388 -10.63 -16.17 -14.55
C ALA A 388 -10.55 -17.64 -14.10
N ASN A 389 -11.13 -18.58 -14.86
CA ASN A 389 -11.13 -20.01 -14.52
C ASN A 389 -9.73 -20.64 -14.66
N SER A 390 -8.81 -20.01 -15.41
CA SER A 390 -7.44 -20.51 -15.56
C SER A 390 -6.59 -20.41 -14.29
N THR A 391 -7.10 -19.78 -13.23
CA THR A 391 -6.37 -19.57 -11.97
C THR A 391 -6.71 -20.59 -10.88
N ASP A 392 -7.71 -21.47 -11.09
CA ASP A 392 -8.21 -22.38 -10.05
C ASP A 392 -7.19 -23.45 -9.64
N ASP A 393 -6.40 -23.96 -10.59
CA ASP A 393 -5.33 -24.91 -10.31
C ASP A 393 -4.23 -24.28 -9.45
N LEU A 394 -3.92 -22.99 -9.68
CA LEU A 394 -2.95 -22.26 -8.88
C LEU A 394 -3.46 -22.02 -7.46
N ARG A 395 -4.74 -21.61 -7.31
CA ARG A 395 -5.35 -21.48 -5.97
C ARG A 395 -5.30 -22.80 -5.19
N THR A 396 -5.71 -23.88 -5.83
CA THR A 396 -5.72 -25.24 -5.25
C THR A 396 -4.31 -25.66 -4.82
N PHE A 397 -3.27 -25.31 -5.58
CA PHE A 397 -1.88 -25.57 -5.22
C PHE A 397 -1.45 -24.82 -3.95
N LEU A 398 -1.71 -23.51 -3.91
CA LEU A 398 -1.33 -22.65 -2.78
C LEU A 398 -2.03 -23.13 -1.50
N ASP A 399 -3.32 -23.42 -1.57
CA ASP A 399 -4.12 -23.91 -0.44
C ASP A 399 -3.61 -25.26 0.11
N ASN A 400 -3.28 -26.21 -0.77
CA ASN A 400 -2.85 -27.55 -0.36
C ASN A 400 -1.39 -27.61 0.13
N THR A 401 -0.54 -26.67 -0.29
CA THR A 401 0.87 -26.63 0.11
C THR A 401 1.14 -25.66 1.27
N ASN A 402 0.20 -24.75 1.54
CA ASN A 402 0.39 -23.60 2.43
C ASN A 402 1.62 -22.78 2.01
N LEU A 403 1.78 -22.59 0.70
CA LEU A 403 2.78 -21.72 0.07
C LEU A 403 2.07 -20.51 -0.55
N GLU A 404 2.80 -19.42 -0.74
CA GLU A 404 2.30 -18.20 -1.37
C GLU A 404 2.94 -18.01 -2.76
N LEU A 405 2.57 -16.94 -3.48
CA LEU A 405 3.27 -16.58 -4.71
C LEU A 405 4.71 -16.12 -4.39
N GLY A 406 5.59 -16.18 -5.39
CA GLY A 406 6.98 -15.75 -5.27
C GLY A 406 7.92 -16.86 -4.79
N GLN A 407 9.00 -16.46 -4.13
CA GLN A 407 10.09 -17.36 -3.74
C GLN A 407 9.90 -17.86 -2.30
N HIS A 408 9.90 -19.17 -2.14
CA HIS A 408 9.74 -19.87 -0.88
C HIS A 408 10.88 -20.84 -0.66
N ARG A 409 11.26 -21.04 0.60
CA ARG A 409 12.23 -22.06 0.98
C ARG A 409 11.54 -23.11 1.83
N ILE A 410 11.52 -24.35 1.36
CA ILE A 410 10.92 -25.48 2.06
C ILE A 410 12.00 -26.47 2.50
N THR A 411 11.83 -27.06 3.66
CA THR A 411 12.72 -28.11 4.13
C THR A 411 12.46 -29.41 3.39
N ILE A 412 13.50 -30.22 3.24
CA ILE A 412 13.44 -31.43 2.42
C ILE A 412 12.43 -32.47 2.94
N ASP A 413 12.09 -32.44 4.23
CA ASP A 413 11.06 -33.30 4.83
C ASP A 413 9.64 -32.92 4.39
N ARG A 414 9.40 -31.64 4.06
CA ARG A 414 8.13 -31.17 3.48
C ARG A 414 8.08 -31.34 1.96
N ALA A 415 9.23 -31.58 1.34
CA ALA A 415 9.36 -31.62 -0.10
C ALA A 415 8.58 -32.77 -0.78
N PRO A 416 8.44 -33.98 -0.18
CA PRO A 416 7.56 -35.03 -0.71
C PRO A 416 6.10 -34.59 -0.78
N THR A 417 5.60 -33.82 0.20
CA THR A 417 4.23 -33.27 0.17
C THR A 417 4.06 -32.31 -0.99
N VAL A 418 5.00 -31.37 -1.18
CA VAL A 418 4.98 -30.45 -2.31
C VAL A 418 5.06 -31.21 -3.64
N ALA A 419 5.98 -32.17 -3.76
CA ALA A 419 6.11 -33.00 -4.96
C ALA A 419 4.84 -33.83 -5.25
N ALA A 420 4.17 -34.34 -4.22
CA ALA A 420 2.91 -35.08 -4.35
C ALA A 420 1.77 -34.16 -4.83
N THR A 421 1.64 -32.96 -4.26
CA THR A 421 0.64 -31.98 -4.70
C THR A 421 0.90 -31.51 -6.14
N VAL A 422 2.15 -31.22 -6.49
CA VAL A 422 2.54 -30.88 -7.87
C VAL A 422 2.18 -32.01 -8.83
N ALA A 423 2.41 -33.27 -8.45
CA ALA A 423 2.09 -34.42 -9.30
C ALA A 423 0.58 -34.62 -9.52
N GLN A 424 -0.27 -34.11 -8.63
CA GLN A 424 -1.73 -34.16 -8.77
C GLN A 424 -2.27 -33.02 -9.65
N LEU A 425 -1.52 -31.94 -9.81
CA LEU A 425 -1.91 -30.75 -10.58
C LEU A 425 -1.37 -30.86 -12.01
N CYS A 426 -2.26 -31.02 -12.98
CA CYS A 426 -1.87 -31.33 -14.36
C CYS A 426 -1.35 -30.13 -15.19
N VAL A 427 -1.38 -28.90 -14.67
CA VAL A 427 -1.30 -27.67 -15.51
C VAL A 427 -0.19 -26.69 -15.07
N MET A 428 0.84 -27.11 -14.34
CA MET A 428 2.00 -26.24 -14.06
C MET A 428 3.09 -26.35 -15.12
N ARG A 429 3.51 -25.21 -15.68
CA ARG A 429 4.69 -25.13 -16.56
C ARG A 429 5.94 -25.17 -15.70
N MET A 430 6.77 -26.19 -15.91
CA MET A 430 8.01 -26.38 -15.16
C MET A 430 9.17 -26.68 -16.11
N PRO A 431 10.39 -26.19 -15.81
CA PRO A 431 11.61 -26.67 -16.44
C PRO A 431 11.79 -28.18 -16.28
N ARG A 432 12.53 -28.81 -17.22
CA ARG A 432 12.83 -30.26 -17.14
C ARG A 432 13.56 -30.63 -15.86
N ASP A 433 14.50 -29.78 -15.43
CA ASP A 433 15.31 -30.01 -14.24
C ASP A 433 14.45 -29.97 -12.97
N THR A 434 13.51 -29.02 -12.88
CA THR A 434 12.50 -28.96 -11.81
C THR A 434 11.70 -30.25 -11.69
N ARG A 435 11.24 -30.79 -12.83
CA ARG A 435 10.46 -32.03 -12.84
C ARG A 435 11.29 -33.22 -12.35
N ALA A 436 12.50 -33.38 -12.87
CA ALA A 436 13.41 -34.45 -12.45
C ALA A 436 13.74 -34.34 -10.94
N MET A 437 13.91 -33.11 -10.45
CA MET A 437 14.18 -32.84 -9.04
C MET A 437 13.01 -33.26 -8.13
N LEU A 438 11.79 -32.84 -8.46
CA LEU A 438 10.59 -33.19 -7.69
C LEU A 438 10.32 -34.70 -7.71
N GLU A 439 10.55 -35.36 -8.84
CA GLU A 439 10.48 -36.83 -8.94
C GLU A 439 11.54 -37.49 -8.03
N ALA A 440 12.79 -37.03 -8.08
CA ALA A 440 13.87 -37.56 -7.23
C ALA A 440 13.59 -37.36 -5.73
N VAL A 441 13.06 -36.21 -5.34
CA VAL A 441 12.66 -35.91 -3.95
C VAL A 441 11.53 -36.81 -3.48
N ARG A 442 10.52 -37.06 -4.34
CA ARG A 442 9.38 -37.92 -4.02
C ARG A 442 9.81 -39.38 -3.81
N GLU A 443 10.85 -39.82 -4.51
CA GLU A 443 11.40 -41.18 -4.41
C GLU A 443 12.40 -41.36 -3.26
N ARG A 444 12.72 -40.30 -2.50
CA ARG A 444 13.62 -40.43 -1.35
C ARG A 444 13.02 -41.34 -0.28
N PRO A 445 13.79 -42.31 0.25
CA PRO A 445 13.32 -43.15 1.33
C PRO A 445 13.06 -42.29 2.58
N PRO A 446 12.03 -42.60 3.37
CA PRO A 446 11.81 -41.94 4.65
C PRO A 446 13.01 -42.17 5.57
N LEU A 447 13.25 -41.24 6.49
CA LEU A 447 14.26 -41.44 7.53
C LEU A 447 13.91 -42.68 8.37
N PRO A 448 14.92 -43.45 8.81
CA PRO A 448 14.69 -44.52 9.77
C PRO A 448 14.04 -43.96 11.05
N ASP A 449 13.14 -44.75 11.63
CA ASP A 449 12.50 -44.39 12.89
C ASP A 449 13.55 -44.13 13.98
N LEU A 450 13.36 -43.03 14.72
CA LEU A 450 14.22 -42.69 15.84
C LEU A 450 14.04 -43.69 16.98
N GLN A 451 15.06 -44.49 17.24
CA GLN A 451 15.10 -45.41 18.37
C GLN A 451 15.80 -44.75 19.56
N ILE A 452 15.00 -44.31 20.54
CA ILE A 452 15.53 -43.77 21.80
C ILE A 452 16.04 -44.93 22.67
N PRO A 453 17.25 -44.85 23.26
CA PRO A 453 17.75 -45.88 24.17
C PRO A 453 16.78 -46.16 25.31
N GLU A 454 16.53 -47.44 25.61
CA GLU A 454 15.52 -47.88 26.59
C GLU A 454 15.68 -47.21 27.96
N ASP A 455 16.93 -47.02 28.40
CA ASP A 455 17.27 -46.40 29.68
C ASP A 455 16.95 -44.90 29.75
N LEU A 456 16.70 -44.23 28.62
CA LEU A 456 16.33 -42.82 28.55
C LEU A 456 14.84 -42.58 28.27
N VAL A 457 14.08 -43.62 27.88
CA VAL A 457 12.65 -43.49 27.53
C VAL A 457 11.85 -42.92 28.71
N ASP A 458 12.04 -43.47 29.91
CA ASP A 458 11.34 -43.04 31.12
C ASP A 458 12.00 -41.81 31.81
N VAL A 459 13.17 -41.39 31.34
CA VAL A 459 13.91 -40.24 31.87
C VAL A 459 13.51 -38.95 31.16
N LEU A 460 13.26 -39.04 29.85
CA LEU A 460 12.92 -37.89 29.02
C LEU A 460 11.48 -37.43 29.26
N ARG A 461 11.30 -36.12 29.42
CA ARG A 461 9.97 -35.52 29.33
C ARG A 461 9.47 -35.55 27.89
N ASN A 462 8.15 -35.54 27.68
CA ASN A 462 7.53 -35.57 26.34
C ASN A 462 8.11 -34.51 25.40
N TYR A 463 8.24 -33.25 25.86
CA TYR A 463 8.82 -32.20 25.04
C TYR A 463 10.31 -32.46 24.72
N GLN A 464 11.07 -33.10 25.61
CA GLN A 464 12.47 -33.44 25.33
C GLN A 464 12.56 -34.50 24.24
N THR A 465 11.69 -35.51 24.29
CA THR A 465 11.53 -36.51 23.22
C THR A 465 11.20 -35.87 21.87
N ASP A 466 10.29 -34.90 21.85
CA ASP A 466 9.98 -34.15 20.62
C ASP A 466 11.15 -33.31 20.13
N GLY A 467 11.97 -32.77 21.05
CA GLY A 467 13.21 -32.09 20.71
C GLY A 467 14.25 -33.03 20.09
N VAL A 468 14.38 -34.25 20.61
CA VAL A 468 15.28 -35.27 20.02
C VAL A 468 14.80 -35.67 18.62
N ARG A 469 13.49 -35.85 18.43
CA ARG A 469 12.89 -36.10 17.11
C ARG A 469 13.15 -34.95 16.14
N PHE A 470 13.02 -33.71 16.60
CA PHE A 470 13.34 -32.54 15.79
C PHE A 470 14.81 -32.55 15.34
N LEU A 471 15.76 -32.80 16.25
CA LEU A 471 17.18 -32.90 15.91
C LEU A 471 17.43 -34.02 14.89
N HIS A 472 16.87 -35.22 15.09
CA HIS A 472 17.00 -36.36 14.19
C HIS A 472 16.46 -36.06 12.79
N ASN A 473 15.23 -35.54 12.71
CA ASN A 473 14.56 -35.29 11.44
C ASN A 473 15.28 -34.22 10.60
N ARG A 474 15.77 -33.14 11.23
CA ARG A 474 16.48 -32.07 10.51
C ARG A 474 17.86 -32.54 10.05
N THR A 475 18.65 -33.06 10.98
CA THR A 475 20.03 -33.44 10.69
C THR A 475 20.16 -34.68 9.80
N GLY A 476 19.22 -35.63 9.87
CA GLY A 476 19.15 -36.78 8.95
C GLY A 476 18.92 -36.38 7.48
N HIS A 477 18.45 -35.16 7.27
CA HIS A 477 18.26 -34.54 5.97
C HIS A 477 19.34 -33.51 5.62
N THR A 478 20.50 -33.56 6.30
CA THR A 478 21.63 -32.61 6.16
C THR A 478 21.30 -31.16 6.50
N LEU A 479 20.12 -30.91 7.07
CA LEU A 479 19.68 -29.58 7.48
C LEU A 479 20.13 -29.33 8.92
N GLY A 480 21.04 -28.37 9.11
CA GLY A 480 21.46 -27.92 10.42
C GLY A 480 20.32 -27.25 11.18
N CYS A 481 20.31 -27.39 12.51
CA CYS A 481 19.20 -26.93 13.34
C CYS A 481 19.65 -26.21 14.63
N LEU A 482 18.76 -25.34 15.13
CA LEU A 482 18.95 -24.52 16.32
C LEU A 482 17.96 -24.95 17.42
N LEU A 483 18.48 -25.55 18.49
CA LEU A 483 17.74 -25.85 19.70
C LEU A 483 17.75 -24.62 20.63
N ALA A 484 16.69 -23.83 20.51
CA ALA A 484 16.49 -22.52 21.12
C ALA A 484 15.58 -22.56 22.37
N ASP A 485 15.41 -23.73 22.99
CA ASP A 485 14.66 -23.89 24.24
C ASP A 485 15.20 -23.01 25.37
N ASP A 486 14.31 -22.52 26.23
CA ASP A 486 14.67 -21.77 27.43
C ASP A 486 15.71 -22.49 28.31
N MET A 487 16.50 -21.69 29.02
CA MET A 487 17.52 -22.18 29.95
C MET A 487 16.90 -23.08 31.03
N GLY A 488 17.37 -24.32 31.15
CA GLY A 488 16.90 -25.29 32.14
C GLY A 488 15.90 -26.34 31.62
N LEU A 489 15.47 -26.26 30.35
CA LEU A 489 14.63 -27.31 29.72
C LEU A 489 15.40 -28.58 29.30
N GLY A 490 16.68 -28.70 29.67
CA GLY A 490 17.47 -29.91 29.45
C GLY A 490 17.98 -30.10 28.01
N LYS A 491 18.41 -29.02 27.34
CA LYS A 491 19.03 -29.07 25.99
C LYS A 491 20.18 -30.07 25.91
N THR A 492 21.04 -30.11 26.92
CA THR A 492 22.16 -31.05 27.03
C THR A 492 21.67 -32.50 26.96
N LEU A 493 20.65 -32.86 27.76
CA LEU A 493 20.05 -34.21 27.75
C LEU A 493 19.46 -34.57 26.38
N GLN A 494 18.77 -33.63 25.71
CA GLN A 494 18.23 -33.85 24.37
C GLN A 494 19.33 -34.16 23.34
N ILE A 495 20.44 -33.40 23.38
CA ILE A 495 21.60 -33.59 22.50
C ILE A 495 22.32 -34.90 22.79
N LEU A 496 22.53 -35.24 24.07
CA LEU A 496 23.17 -36.51 24.44
C LEU A 496 22.34 -37.72 23.99
N THR A 497 21.03 -37.64 24.15
CA THR A 497 20.11 -38.66 23.63
C THR A 497 20.26 -38.79 22.11
N TYR A 498 20.24 -37.66 21.38
CA TYR A 498 20.46 -37.66 19.93
C TYR A 498 21.79 -38.31 19.53
N LEU A 499 22.89 -38.03 20.24
CA LEU A 499 24.19 -38.64 19.97
C LEU A 499 24.20 -40.14 20.21
N ARG A 500 23.53 -40.63 21.26
CA ARG A 500 23.37 -42.07 21.49
C ARG A 500 22.55 -42.74 20.39
N CYS A 501 21.47 -42.11 19.93
CA CYS A 501 20.69 -42.58 18.77
C CYS A 501 21.57 -42.64 17.50
N CYS A 502 22.41 -41.61 17.28
CA CYS A 502 23.34 -41.60 16.15
C CYS A 502 24.38 -42.71 16.26
N LYS A 503 24.90 -43.01 17.45
CA LYS A 503 25.87 -44.10 17.63
C LYS A 503 25.32 -45.48 17.24
N VAL A 504 24.03 -45.73 17.47
CA VAL A 504 23.39 -46.99 17.04
C VAL A 504 23.40 -47.14 15.52
N THR A 505 23.15 -46.04 14.80
CA THR A 505 23.10 -46.02 13.33
C THR A 505 24.47 -45.82 12.66
N HIS A 506 25.39 -45.14 13.35
CA HIS A 506 26.72 -44.74 12.88
C HIS A 506 27.78 -45.02 13.96
N PRO A 507 28.14 -46.29 14.22
CA PRO A 507 28.95 -46.70 15.38
C PRO A 507 30.42 -46.23 15.34
N PHE A 508 30.90 -45.74 14.21
CA PHE A 508 32.26 -45.22 14.03
C PHE A 508 32.32 -43.69 13.85
N ALA A 509 31.18 -43.01 13.95
CA ALA A 509 31.09 -41.56 13.81
C ALA A 509 31.64 -40.85 15.06
N CYS A 510 32.47 -39.83 14.85
CA CYS A 510 32.96 -38.95 15.92
C CYS A 510 32.27 -37.59 15.84
N SER A 511 31.68 -37.13 16.94
CA SER A 511 31.09 -35.79 17.04
C SER A 511 31.99 -34.82 17.79
N LEU A 512 31.89 -33.52 17.48
CA LEU A 512 32.57 -32.46 18.22
C LEU A 512 31.55 -31.62 18.98
N ILE A 513 31.74 -31.48 20.29
CA ILE A 513 30.96 -30.58 21.15
C ILE A 513 31.84 -29.37 21.47
N VAL A 514 31.40 -28.19 21.05
CA VAL A 514 32.07 -26.92 21.32
C VAL A 514 31.23 -26.13 22.32
N CYS A 515 31.78 -25.82 23.48
CA CYS A 515 31.04 -25.11 24.53
C CYS A 515 31.93 -24.08 25.25
N PRO A 516 31.36 -23.17 26.06
CA PRO A 516 32.17 -22.34 26.94
C PRO A 516 33.05 -23.18 27.88
N ALA A 517 34.27 -22.73 28.17
CA ALA A 517 35.18 -23.49 29.03
C ALA A 517 34.57 -23.81 30.41
N SER A 518 33.75 -22.90 30.95
CA SER A 518 33.08 -23.05 32.25
C SER A 518 32.05 -24.18 32.31
N VAL A 519 31.56 -24.68 31.16
CA VAL A 519 30.53 -25.74 31.13
C VAL A 519 31.07 -27.09 30.66
N ILE A 520 32.38 -27.22 30.38
CA ILE A 520 32.98 -28.52 30.00
C ILE A 520 32.75 -29.56 31.10
N ALA A 521 33.01 -29.20 32.36
CA ALA A 521 32.78 -30.11 33.50
C ALA A 521 31.31 -30.53 33.64
N VAL A 522 30.37 -29.62 33.30
CA VAL A 522 28.94 -29.92 33.29
C VAL A 522 28.62 -30.94 32.20
N TRP A 523 29.12 -30.73 30.98
CA TRP A 523 28.98 -31.69 29.88
C TRP A 523 29.54 -33.06 30.24
N THR A 524 30.74 -33.14 30.80
CA THR A 524 31.36 -34.41 31.23
C THR A 524 30.52 -35.11 32.30
N GLY A 525 30.01 -34.38 33.29
CA GLY A 525 29.13 -34.93 34.33
C GLY A 525 27.81 -35.47 33.77
N GLU A 526 27.18 -34.73 32.86
CA GLU A 526 25.93 -35.13 32.20
C GLU A 526 26.14 -36.34 31.28
N ILE A 527 27.26 -36.42 30.56
CA ILE A 527 27.64 -37.59 29.76
C ILE A 527 27.81 -38.81 30.65
N ALA A 528 28.55 -38.70 31.75
CA ALA A 528 28.73 -39.81 32.68
C ALA A 528 27.41 -40.33 33.26
N LYS A 529 26.41 -39.45 33.39
CA LYS A 529 25.09 -39.78 33.93
C LYS A 529 24.11 -40.34 32.89
N PHE A 530 24.02 -39.73 31.72
CA PHE A 530 22.97 -39.99 30.72
C PHE A 530 23.46 -40.70 29.46
N ALA A 531 24.77 -40.75 29.24
CA ALA A 531 25.39 -41.38 28.09
C ALA A 531 26.72 -42.09 28.44
N PRO A 532 26.74 -42.97 29.47
CA PRO A 532 27.97 -43.62 29.94
C PRO A 532 28.58 -44.57 28.90
N ASP A 533 27.81 -44.96 27.89
CA ASP A 533 28.24 -45.76 26.75
C ASP A 533 29.01 -44.95 25.70
N LEU A 534 29.00 -43.61 25.73
CA LEU A 534 29.78 -42.77 24.82
C LEU A 534 31.22 -42.63 25.30
N ARG A 535 32.17 -42.96 24.41
CA ARG A 535 33.61 -42.73 24.62
C ARG A 535 33.93 -41.28 24.30
N VAL A 536 34.08 -40.46 25.33
CA VAL A 536 34.30 -39.03 25.17
C VAL A 536 35.72 -38.62 25.56
N ARG A 537 36.32 -37.72 24.76
CA ARG A 537 37.65 -37.15 25.02
C ARG A 537 37.56 -35.64 25.23
N GLU A 538 38.15 -35.15 26.31
CA GLU A 538 38.26 -33.72 26.58
C GLU A 538 39.54 -33.15 25.97
N LEU A 539 39.39 -32.09 25.16
CA LEU A 539 40.50 -31.38 24.56
C LEU A 539 40.92 -30.20 25.45
N THR A 540 41.46 -30.50 26.63
CA THR A 540 41.85 -29.54 27.67
C THR A 540 43.35 -29.61 28.00
N GLY A 541 43.86 -28.60 28.71
CA GLY A 541 45.28 -28.51 29.09
C GLY A 541 46.17 -27.89 28.00
N PRO A 542 47.51 -28.03 28.09
CA PRO A 542 48.47 -27.39 27.19
C PRO A 542 48.45 -28.01 25.77
N PRO A 543 48.94 -27.29 24.73
CA PRO A 543 48.86 -27.72 23.33
C PRO A 543 49.37 -29.14 23.09
N GLU A 544 50.48 -29.54 23.71
CA GLU A 544 51.09 -30.86 23.53
C GLU A 544 50.15 -31.98 24.00
N ARG A 545 49.45 -31.77 25.13
CA ARG A 545 48.45 -32.71 25.63
C ARG A 545 47.24 -32.77 24.70
N ARG A 546 46.73 -31.60 24.28
CA ARG A 546 45.57 -31.53 23.39
C ARG A 546 45.84 -32.22 22.05
N HIS A 547 46.98 -31.95 21.42
CA HIS A 547 47.36 -32.57 20.15
C HIS A 547 47.52 -34.08 20.27
N ARG A 548 48.08 -34.58 21.39
CA ARG A 548 48.15 -36.02 21.66
C ARG A 548 46.76 -36.63 21.83
N THR A 549 45.90 -36.04 22.66
CA THR A 549 44.52 -36.50 22.86
C THR A 549 43.78 -36.56 21.52
N LEU A 550 43.92 -35.53 20.69
CA LEU A 550 43.28 -35.49 19.38
C LEU A 550 43.84 -36.58 18.45
N ALA A 551 45.16 -36.83 18.45
CA ALA A 551 45.76 -37.90 17.65
C ALA A 551 45.29 -39.30 18.08
N GLU A 552 45.10 -39.52 19.38
CA GLU A 552 44.69 -40.80 19.97
C GLU A 552 43.16 -41.01 19.96
N ALA A 553 42.36 -39.97 19.68
CA ALA A 553 40.90 -40.01 19.68
C ALA A 553 40.28 -40.68 18.43
N GLY A 554 40.91 -41.73 17.88
CA GLY A 554 40.37 -42.46 16.72
C GLY A 554 39.17 -43.34 17.07
N ASP A 555 39.03 -43.71 18.34
CA ASP A 555 37.93 -44.52 18.87
C ASP A 555 36.87 -43.68 19.61
N ALA A 556 37.02 -42.36 19.64
CA ALA A 556 36.13 -41.48 20.38
C ALA A 556 34.79 -41.30 19.65
N ASP A 557 33.68 -41.45 20.38
CA ASP A 557 32.34 -41.17 19.87
C ASP A 557 32.07 -39.64 19.92
N ALA A 558 32.68 -38.93 20.88
CA ALA A 558 32.64 -37.48 20.94
C ALA A 558 33.94 -36.85 21.48
N ILE A 559 34.23 -35.64 21.05
CA ILE A 559 35.31 -34.78 21.57
C ILE A 559 34.68 -33.50 22.11
N ILE A 560 35.07 -33.07 23.30
CA ILE A 560 34.64 -31.79 23.89
C ILE A 560 35.79 -30.80 23.84
N ALA A 561 35.54 -29.60 23.31
CA ALA A 561 36.51 -28.52 23.27
C ALA A 561 35.87 -27.19 23.64
N SER A 562 36.66 -26.27 24.20
CA SER A 562 36.20 -24.88 24.34
C SER A 562 36.31 -24.12 23.02
N TYR A 563 35.50 -23.07 22.85
CA TYR A 563 35.65 -22.13 21.73
C TYR A 563 37.11 -21.66 21.56
N ALA A 564 37.78 -21.28 22.66
CA ALA A 564 39.17 -20.83 22.62
C ALA A 564 40.12 -21.91 22.09
N VAL A 565 39.91 -23.17 22.47
CA VAL A 565 40.69 -24.31 21.97
C VAL A 565 40.44 -24.51 20.47
N VAL A 566 39.17 -24.45 20.02
CA VAL A 566 38.83 -24.59 18.60
C VAL A 566 39.56 -23.55 17.75
N ARG A 567 39.59 -22.28 18.19
CA ARG A 567 40.33 -21.21 17.51
C ARG A 567 41.83 -21.48 17.48
N ASN A 568 42.42 -21.80 18.64
CA ASN A 568 43.86 -21.92 18.76
C ASN A 568 44.41 -23.16 18.02
N ASP A 569 43.65 -24.25 17.95
CA ASP A 569 44.07 -25.53 17.39
C ASP A 569 43.35 -25.86 16.07
N ILE A 570 42.78 -24.85 15.39
CA ILE A 570 41.93 -25.03 14.21
C ILE A 570 42.61 -25.84 13.10
N THR A 571 43.92 -25.66 12.91
CA THR A 571 44.70 -26.39 11.91
C THR A 571 44.66 -27.91 12.12
N HIS A 572 44.58 -28.37 13.37
CA HIS A 572 44.53 -29.80 13.70
C HIS A 572 43.09 -30.33 13.72
N LEU A 573 42.13 -29.50 14.12
CA LEU A 573 40.72 -29.89 14.13
C LEU A 573 40.12 -29.95 12.71
N ARG A 574 40.53 -29.04 11.82
CA ARG A 574 40.03 -28.98 10.43
C ARG A 574 40.45 -30.18 9.57
N SER A 575 41.52 -30.88 9.93
CA SER A 575 41.97 -32.09 9.20
C SER A 575 41.17 -33.35 9.55
N ARG A 576 40.27 -33.28 10.54
CA ARG A 576 39.33 -34.35 10.88
C ARG A 576 37.94 -34.02 10.34
N GLU A 577 37.27 -35.04 9.83
CA GLU A 577 35.85 -34.99 9.48
C GLU A 577 35.03 -35.44 10.70
N PHE A 578 34.14 -34.56 11.16
CA PHE A 578 33.21 -34.88 12.24
C PHE A 578 31.87 -35.30 11.65
N HIS A 579 31.18 -36.26 12.26
CA HIS A 579 29.82 -36.57 11.85
C HIS A 579 28.87 -35.43 12.26
N THR A 580 28.88 -35.05 13.54
CA THR A 580 28.10 -33.91 14.04
C THR A 580 29.01 -32.90 14.72
N ILE A 581 28.86 -31.61 14.39
CA ILE A 581 29.36 -30.52 15.23
C ILE A 581 28.18 -29.93 16.01
N ILE A 582 28.31 -29.92 17.32
CA ILE A 582 27.37 -29.31 18.26
C ILE A 582 28.06 -28.10 18.86
N ILE A 583 27.42 -26.93 18.77
CA ILE A 583 27.86 -25.74 19.48
C ILE A 583 26.86 -25.40 20.58
N ASP A 584 27.33 -25.28 21.80
CA ASP A 584 26.56 -24.85 22.97
C ASP A 584 26.82 -23.36 23.25
N GLU A 585 25.81 -22.66 23.75
CA GLU A 585 25.79 -21.20 23.84
C GLU A 585 26.20 -20.54 22.51
N ALA A 586 25.44 -20.83 21.45
CA ALA A 586 25.74 -20.43 20.06
C ALA A 586 25.93 -18.91 19.86
N GLN A 587 25.48 -18.06 20.79
CA GLN A 587 25.77 -16.63 20.79
C GLN A 587 27.29 -16.30 20.83
N ASN A 588 28.16 -17.26 21.17
CA ASN A 588 29.61 -17.13 21.05
C ASN A 588 30.10 -16.92 19.61
N ILE A 589 29.29 -17.29 18.59
CA ILE A 589 29.60 -17.08 17.16
C ILE A 589 28.72 -16.02 16.50
N ARG A 590 28.09 -15.13 17.28
CA ARG A 590 27.18 -14.09 16.76
C ARG A 590 27.84 -13.11 15.79
N ASN A 591 29.12 -12.80 15.99
CA ASN A 591 29.84 -11.89 15.12
C ASN A 591 30.46 -12.67 13.95
N PRO A 592 30.02 -12.45 12.69
CA PRO A 592 30.54 -13.19 11.54
C PRO A 592 32.02 -12.90 11.24
N ASP A 593 32.54 -11.74 11.64
CA ASP A 593 33.94 -11.35 11.44
C ASP A 593 34.90 -11.89 12.50
N ALA A 594 34.37 -12.43 13.59
CA ALA A 594 35.22 -12.87 14.68
C ALA A 594 36.03 -14.11 14.26
N GLU A 595 37.32 -14.11 14.56
CA GLU A 595 38.23 -15.23 14.26
C GLU A 595 37.70 -16.56 14.83
N ILE A 596 37.03 -16.53 15.99
CA ILE A 596 36.38 -17.69 16.57
C ILE A 596 35.26 -18.23 15.67
N THR A 597 34.39 -17.37 15.15
CA THR A 597 33.29 -17.73 14.25
C THR A 597 33.82 -18.34 12.97
N LEU A 598 34.82 -17.70 12.35
CA LEU A 598 35.47 -18.20 11.14
C LEU A 598 36.12 -19.57 11.39
N SER A 599 36.78 -19.75 12.54
CA SER A 599 37.39 -21.03 12.93
C SER A 599 36.32 -22.12 13.05
N VAL A 600 35.25 -21.88 13.80
CA VAL A 600 34.14 -22.85 13.98
C VAL A 600 33.47 -23.20 12.65
N LYS A 601 33.20 -22.21 11.78
CA LYS A 601 32.58 -22.44 10.46
C LYS A 601 33.47 -23.23 9.49
N SER A 602 34.79 -23.16 9.65
CA SER A 602 35.74 -23.86 8.78
C SER A 602 35.87 -25.36 9.05
N LEU A 603 35.34 -25.83 10.19
CA LEU A 603 35.33 -27.24 10.56
C LEU A 603 34.46 -28.07 9.61
N GLN A 604 34.92 -29.28 9.29
CA GLN A 604 34.25 -30.19 8.36
C GLN A 604 33.26 -31.07 9.12
N SER A 605 32.00 -31.08 8.68
CA SER A 605 30.99 -31.97 9.28
C SER A 605 29.84 -32.30 8.35
N GLU A 606 29.24 -33.49 8.55
CA GLU A 606 27.99 -33.88 7.88
C GLU A 606 26.78 -33.17 8.49
N ARG A 607 26.76 -33.01 9.82
CA ARG A 607 25.61 -32.48 10.58
C ARG A 607 26.03 -31.35 11.50
N ARG A 608 25.17 -30.35 11.67
CA ARG A 608 25.42 -29.19 12.53
C ARG A 608 24.24 -28.89 13.44
N ILE A 609 24.51 -28.75 14.72
CA ILE A 609 23.51 -28.41 15.74
C ILE A 609 24.04 -27.21 16.54
N ALA A 610 23.18 -26.23 16.76
CA ALA A 610 23.44 -25.13 17.66
C ALA A 610 22.44 -25.18 18.82
N ALA A 611 22.89 -24.91 20.03
CA ALA A 611 22.06 -24.77 21.21
C ALA A 611 22.28 -23.39 21.84
N SER A 612 21.21 -22.70 22.19
CA SER A 612 21.27 -21.42 22.91
C SER A 612 19.97 -21.16 23.66
N GLY A 613 20.05 -20.65 24.88
CA GLY A 613 18.86 -20.14 25.59
C GLY A 613 18.43 -18.75 25.11
N THR A 614 19.33 -18.02 24.43
CA THR A 614 19.15 -16.64 23.98
C THR A 614 19.57 -16.49 22.52
N PRO A 615 18.90 -17.17 21.56
CA PRO A 615 19.28 -17.15 20.16
C PRO A 615 19.19 -15.76 19.49
N LEU A 616 18.44 -14.82 20.08
CA LEU A 616 18.21 -13.47 19.58
C LEU A 616 18.63 -12.46 20.64
N GLU A 617 19.87 -11.98 20.58
CA GLU A 617 20.36 -11.03 21.58
C GLU A 617 20.17 -9.58 21.17
N ASN A 618 20.48 -9.12 19.93
CA ASN A 618 20.31 -7.69 19.58
C ASN A 618 20.15 -7.34 18.08
N ARG A 619 20.65 -8.12 17.11
CA ARG A 619 20.60 -7.76 15.66
C ARG A 619 20.29 -8.96 14.75
N PRO A 620 19.59 -8.77 13.61
CA PRO A 620 19.36 -9.87 12.65
C PRO A 620 20.64 -10.51 12.11
N LEU A 621 21.74 -9.76 12.03
CA LEU A 621 23.05 -10.27 11.61
C LEU A 621 23.63 -11.30 12.60
N ASP A 622 23.29 -11.21 13.89
CA ASP A 622 23.73 -12.18 14.90
C ASP A 622 23.14 -13.57 14.58
N LEU A 623 21.85 -13.59 14.22
CA LEU A 623 21.14 -14.79 13.82
C LEU A 623 21.63 -15.31 12.47
N TRP A 624 21.89 -14.42 11.51
CA TRP A 624 22.49 -14.80 10.23
C TRP A 624 23.79 -15.56 10.42
N SER A 625 24.67 -15.09 11.32
CA SER A 625 25.95 -15.77 11.58
C SER A 625 25.76 -17.20 12.10
N ILE A 626 24.79 -17.42 12.99
CA ILE A 626 24.47 -18.75 13.53
C ILE A 626 23.85 -19.63 12.43
N VAL A 627 22.92 -19.10 11.64
CA VAL A 627 22.27 -19.86 10.55
C VAL A 627 23.28 -20.21 9.45
N ASP A 628 24.22 -19.32 9.12
CA ASP A 628 25.30 -19.59 8.17
C ASP A 628 26.26 -20.68 8.67
N PHE A 629 26.48 -20.77 9.99
CA PHE A 629 27.15 -21.94 10.56
C PHE A 629 26.31 -23.20 10.33
N LEU A 630 25.01 -23.18 10.63
CA LEU A 630 24.16 -24.38 10.51
C LEU A 630 24.00 -24.85 9.06
N ASN A 631 23.71 -23.92 8.16
CA ASN A 631 23.35 -24.12 6.78
C ASN A 631 23.97 -22.96 5.96
N PRO A 632 25.20 -23.14 5.43
CA PRO A 632 25.83 -22.14 4.57
C PRO A 632 24.93 -21.77 3.39
N ASP A 633 24.93 -20.50 2.98
CA ASP A 633 24.08 -19.94 1.92
C ASP A 633 22.56 -19.99 2.21
N TYR A 634 22.12 -20.44 3.40
CA TYR A 634 20.70 -20.56 3.70
C TYR A 634 19.96 -19.20 3.74
N LEU A 635 20.65 -18.14 4.13
CA LEU A 635 20.11 -16.78 4.14
C LEU A 635 20.73 -15.89 3.05
N GLY A 636 21.43 -16.49 2.07
CA GLY A 636 22.27 -15.77 1.12
C GLY A 636 23.60 -15.32 1.74
N ASP A 637 24.43 -14.69 0.92
CA ASP A 637 25.70 -14.14 1.38
C ASP A 637 25.47 -12.92 2.31
N ARG A 638 26.51 -12.56 3.06
CA ARG A 638 26.45 -11.48 4.04
C ARG A 638 26.07 -10.12 3.43
N ASP A 639 26.58 -9.79 2.26
CA ASP A 639 26.41 -8.46 1.65
C ASP A 639 25.00 -8.33 1.06
N SER A 640 24.42 -9.44 0.60
CA SER A 640 23.03 -9.55 0.14
C SER A 640 22.01 -9.62 1.29
N PHE A 641 22.45 -9.97 2.52
CA PHE A 641 21.56 -10.13 3.66
C PHE A 641 21.10 -8.77 4.21
N ALA A 642 20.02 -8.26 3.63
CA ALA A 642 19.28 -7.10 4.13
C ALA A 642 17.91 -7.54 4.66
N VAL A 643 17.62 -7.19 5.92
CA VAL A 643 16.32 -7.47 6.52
C VAL A 643 15.42 -6.25 6.35
N SER A 644 14.64 -6.24 5.27
CA SER A 644 13.57 -5.25 5.06
C SER A 644 12.30 -5.63 5.84
N ASP A 645 12.02 -6.92 5.96
CA ASP A 645 10.87 -7.48 6.66
C ASP A 645 11.26 -8.64 7.59
N LEU A 646 10.96 -8.48 8.88
CA LEU A 646 11.20 -9.48 9.92
C LEU A 646 10.27 -10.68 9.80
N SER A 647 9.07 -10.52 9.21
CA SER A 647 8.10 -11.60 9.07
C SER A 647 8.61 -12.65 8.07
N THR A 648 9.15 -12.21 6.93
CA THR A 648 9.80 -13.06 5.94
C THR A 648 11.00 -13.82 6.55
N LEU A 649 11.84 -13.13 7.34
CA LEU A 649 12.97 -13.78 8.00
C LEU A 649 12.51 -14.86 9.00
N ARG A 650 11.45 -14.59 9.77
CA ARG A 650 10.88 -15.55 10.72
C ARG A 650 10.40 -16.82 10.02
N HIS A 651 9.63 -16.68 8.94
CA HIS A 651 9.14 -17.83 8.17
C HIS A 651 10.29 -18.68 7.60
N ARG A 652 11.39 -18.05 7.17
CA ARG A 652 12.57 -18.78 6.68
C ARG A 652 13.30 -19.55 7.78
N ILE A 653 13.30 -19.08 9.01
CA ILE A 653 14.09 -19.65 10.12
C ILE A 653 13.28 -20.64 10.98
N GLU A 654 11.96 -20.48 11.03
CA GLU A 654 11.06 -21.36 11.77
C GLU A 654 11.33 -22.86 11.54
N PRO A 655 11.57 -23.36 10.31
CA PRO A 655 11.83 -24.79 10.10
C PRO A 655 13.16 -25.26 10.71
N LEU A 656 14.12 -24.34 10.90
CA LEU A 656 15.46 -24.62 11.43
C LEU A 656 15.52 -24.52 12.96
N MET A 657 14.56 -23.87 13.60
CA MET A 657 14.64 -23.50 15.01
C MET A 657 13.49 -24.08 15.83
N LEU A 658 13.84 -24.83 16.88
CA LEU A 658 12.89 -25.24 17.91
C LEU A 658 13.06 -24.35 19.13
N ARG A 659 12.06 -23.49 19.40
CA ARG A 659 12.04 -22.58 20.55
C ARG A 659 10.78 -22.81 21.37
N ARG A 660 10.94 -23.11 22.66
CA ARG A 660 9.85 -23.35 23.61
C ARG A 660 10.14 -22.67 24.93
N THR A 661 9.13 -22.09 25.56
CA THR A 661 9.26 -21.44 26.87
C THR A 661 8.94 -22.40 28.02
N LYS A 662 9.40 -22.09 29.24
CA LYS A 662 9.07 -22.90 30.42
C LYS A 662 7.58 -22.99 30.68
N GLU A 663 6.85 -21.90 30.44
CA GLU A 663 5.40 -21.82 30.64
C GLU A 663 4.64 -22.73 29.65
N GLU A 664 5.15 -22.88 28.42
CA GLU A 664 4.56 -23.71 27.38
C GLU A 664 4.69 -25.22 27.69
N VAL A 665 5.84 -25.64 28.22
CA VAL A 665 6.20 -27.08 28.28
C VAL A 665 6.46 -27.64 29.67
N ALA A 666 6.56 -26.79 30.69
CA ALA A 666 6.80 -27.18 32.08
C ALA A 666 6.03 -26.27 33.06
N PRO A 667 4.68 -26.20 32.95
CA PRO A 667 3.85 -25.35 33.82
C PRO A 667 3.91 -25.73 35.30
N GLU A 668 4.42 -26.92 35.64
CA GLU A 668 4.66 -27.35 37.01
C GLU A 668 5.83 -26.62 37.71
N LEU A 669 6.66 -25.87 36.98
CA LEU A 669 7.73 -25.07 37.56
C LEU A 669 7.15 -23.82 38.26
N PRO A 670 7.56 -23.50 39.49
CA PRO A 670 7.07 -22.31 40.18
C PRO A 670 7.43 -21.05 39.39
N SER A 671 6.51 -20.09 39.33
CA SER A 671 6.71 -18.82 38.65
C SER A 671 7.90 -18.06 39.25
N ARG A 672 8.81 -17.56 38.41
CA ARG A 672 9.88 -16.66 38.84
C ARG A 672 9.27 -15.35 39.31
N THR A 673 9.53 -14.98 40.57
CA THR A 673 9.25 -13.64 41.09
C THR A 673 10.44 -12.72 40.83
N GLU A 674 10.20 -11.63 40.12
CA GLU A 674 11.19 -10.57 39.93
C GLU A 674 10.76 -9.33 40.72
N GLU A 675 11.59 -8.91 41.66
CA GLU A 675 11.37 -7.71 42.46
C GLU A 675 12.56 -6.76 42.32
N THR A 676 12.29 -5.50 41.97
CA THR A 676 13.32 -4.46 41.88
C THR A 676 13.30 -3.60 43.13
N ILE A 677 14.31 -3.76 43.97
CA ILE A 677 14.45 -3.01 45.22
C ILE A 677 15.21 -1.70 44.94
N CYS A 678 14.50 -0.58 45.05
CA CYS A 678 15.07 0.75 44.84
C CYS A 678 15.66 1.27 46.16
N LEU A 679 16.99 1.34 46.23
CA LEU A 679 17.71 1.85 47.39
C LEU A 679 18.19 3.29 47.13
N PRO A 680 17.87 4.26 48.01
CA PRO A 680 18.44 5.61 47.90
C PRO A 680 19.95 5.56 48.15
N LEU A 681 20.70 6.45 47.49
CA LEU A 681 22.10 6.66 47.85
C LEU A 681 22.17 7.20 49.27
N ASN A 682 23.09 6.67 50.08
CA ASN A 682 23.38 7.27 51.38
C ASN A 682 24.09 8.63 51.19
N GLU A 683 24.14 9.45 52.25
CA GLU A 683 24.70 10.82 52.17
C GLU A 683 26.13 10.85 51.60
N PHE A 684 26.93 9.84 51.94
CA PHE A 684 28.30 9.73 51.49
C PHE A 684 28.41 9.40 49.99
N GLN A 685 27.62 8.42 49.51
CA GLN A 685 27.53 8.07 48.10
C GLN A 685 26.97 9.23 47.29
N ASP A 686 25.93 9.92 47.77
CA ASP A 686 25.31 11.02 47.03
C ASP A 686 26.28 12.20 46.82
N ALA A 687 27.04 12.56 47.87
CA ALA A 687 28.06 13.59 47.78
C ALA A 687 29.14 13.24 46.74
N LEU A 688 29.64 12.01 46.76
CA LEU A 688 30.63 11.54 45.78
C LEU A 688 30.02 11.44 44.37
N TYR A 689 28.79 10.96 44.25
CA TYR A 689 28.09 10.80 42.98
C TYR A 689 27.90 12.15 42.30
N THR A 690 27.44 13.15 43.04
CA THR A 690 27.24 14.51 42.54
C THR A 690 28.56 15.13 42.08
N ARG A 691 29.65 14.92 42.83
CA ARG A 691 30.99 15.36 42.44
C ARG A 691 31.45 14.70 41.14
N GLU A 692 31.36 13.36 41.06
CA GLU A 692 31.79 12.61 39.87
C GLU A 692 30.90 12.91 38.66
N LEU A 693 29.60 13.15 38.85
CA LEU A 693 28.70 13.57 37.78
C LEU A 693 29.06 14.95 37.24
N GLY A 694 29.45 15.88 38.11
CA GLY A 694 29.99 17.18 37.71
C GLY A 694 31.26 17.05 36.87
N ASN A 695 32.19 16.18 37.30
CA ASN A 695 33.41 15.88 36.56
C ASN A 695 33.12 15.18 35.22
N ALA A 696 32.20 14.23 35.21
CA ALA A 696 31.73 13.50 34.03
C ALA A 696 31.17 14.46 32.98
N ARG A 697 30.31 15.40 33.38
CA ARG A 697 29.72 16.42 32.49
C ARG A 697 30.80 17.31 31.87
N LYS A 698 31.78 17.75 32.66
CA LYS A 698 32.92 18.55 32.16
C LYS A 698 33.79 17.78 31.17
N ARG A 699 34.07 16.49 31.44
CA ARG A 699 34.85 15.63 30.54
C ARG A 699 34.06 15.28 29.28
N ALA A 700 32.76 15.02 29.38
CA ALA A 700 31.89 14.75 28.23
C ALA A 700 31.78 15.94 27.27
N ALA A 701 31.93 17.17 27.77
CA ALA A 701 31.97 18.36 26.94
C ALA A 701 33.15 18.40 25.95
N SER A 702 34.20 17.57 26.14
CA SER A 702 35.30 17.44 25.19
C SER A 702 34.93 16.65 23.91
N GLY A 703 33.79 15.93 23.92
CA GLY A 703 33.30 15.12 22.80
C GLY A 703 34.00 13.77 22.63
N ASN A 704 34.95 13.40 23.48
CA ASN A 704 35.63 12.11 23.40
C ASN A 704 34.76 10.98 23.97
N VAL A 705 34.37 10.05 23.09
CA VAL A 705 33.52 8.90 23.41
C VAL A 705 34.11 8.02 24.52
N MET A 706 35.45 7.85 24.54
CA MET A 706 36.12 7.03 25.56
C MET A 706 36.01 7.65 26.97
N ASP A 707 36.06 8.99 27.07
CA ASP A 707 35.93 9.69 28.34
C ASP A 707 34.50 9.60 28.91
N ILE A 708 33.49 9.56 28.03
CA ILE A 708 32.08 9.36 28.41
C ILE A 708 31.87 7.96 28.97
N PHE A 709 32.35 6.91 28.28
CA PHE A 709 32.25 5.53 28.77
C PHE A 709 32.99 5.32 30.10
N ALA A 710 34.18 5.91 30.25
CA ALA A 710 34.92 5.88 31.50
C ALA A 710 34.17 6.58 32.64
N ALA A 711 33.49 7.70 32.36
CA ALA A 711 32.68 8.41 33.35
C ALA A 711 31.43 7.62 33.77
N ILE A 712 30.70 7.03 32.82
CA ILE A 712 29.56 6.15 33.12
C ILE A 712 30.00 4.96 33.98
N THR A 713 31.15 4.36 33.65
CA THR A 713 31.71 3.24 34.42
C THR A 713 32.01 3.64 35.86
N ARG A 714 32.62 4.81 36.10
CA ARG A 714 32.87 5.33 37.45
C ARG A 714 31.59 5.57 38.25
N LEU A 715 30.57 6.17 37.62
CA LEU A 715 29.27 6.38 38.28
C LEU A 715 28.62 5.05 38.65
N ARG A 716 28.66 4.05 37.76
CA ARG A 716 28.18 2.69 38.05
C ARG A 716 28.94 2.03 39.20
N GLN A 717 30.27 2.15 39.23
CA GLN A 717 31.10 1.65 40.33
C GLN A 717 30.71 2.30 41.67
N LEU A 718 30.54 3.62 41.70
CA LEU A 718 30.16 4.36 42.89
C LEU A 718 28.79 3.92 43.44
N CYS A 719 27.80 3.74 42.55
CA CYS A 719 26.48 3.20 42.92
C CYS A 719 26.54 1.76 43.46
N CYS A 720 27.58 0.98 43.15
CA CYS A 720 27.84 -0.32 43.77
C CYS A 720 28.53 -0.15 45.12
N HIS A 721 29.70 0.48 45.15
CA HIS A 721 30.44 0.80 46.37
C HIS A 721 31.53 1.86 46.09
N PRO A 722 31.68 2.93 46.91
CA PRO A 722 32.69 3.98 46.68
C PRO A 722 34.14 3.48 46.60
N ALA A 723 34.49 2.44 47.35
CA ALA A 723 35.81 1.79 47.31
C ALA A 723 36.18 1.17 45.94
N LEU A 724 35.22 1.04 45.00
CA LEU A 724 35.50 0.57 43.64
C LEU A 724 36.14 1.64 42.74
N LEU A 725 36.18 2.90 43.19
CA LEU A 725 36.83 3.98 42.45
C LEU A 725 38.35 3.81 42.49
N PRO A 726 39.07 3.95 41.35
CA PRO A 726 40.51 3.74 41.29
C PRO A 726 41.31 4.56 42.31
N GLU A 727 40.90 5.81 42.55
CA GLU A 727 41.57 6.71 43.48
C GLU A 727 41.52 6.20 44.92
N ARG A 728 40.42 5.52 45.29
CA ARG A 728 40.20 4.97 46.63
C ARG A 728 40.67 3.52 46.76
N ALA A 729 40.64 2.77 45.67
CA ALA A 729 41.24 1.45 45.61
C ALA A 729 42.77 1.52 45.80
N ALA A 730 43.41 2.59 45.33
CA ALA A 730 44.85 2.83 45.54
C ALA A 730 45.20 3.26 46.98
N GLU A 731 44.24 3.82 47.71
CA GLU A 731 44.36 4.23 49.12
C GLU A 731 44.03 3.09 50.10
N SER A 732 43.72 1.88 49.60
CA SER A 732 43.25 0.78 50.44
C SER A 732 44.30 0.36 51.48
N THR A 733 43.96 0.56 52.75
CA THR A 733 44.52 -0.17 53.89
C THR A 733 43.98 -1.61 53.90
N ASP A 734 44.61 -2.54 54.63
CA ASP A 734 44.06 -3.91 54.84
C ASP A 734 42.70 -3.93 55.59
N GLU A 735 42.11 -2.77 55.85
CA GLU A 735 40.86 -2.60 56.59
C GLU A 735 39.65 -2.95 55.73
N LEU A 736 38.61 -3.46 56.40
CA LEU A 736 37.32 -3.77 55.77
C LEU A 736 36.68 -2.46 55.27
N PRO A 737 36.26 -2.37 53.99
CA PRO A 737 35.51 -1.23 53.50
C PRO A 737 34.26 -0.98 54.37
N PRO A 738 33.92 0.26 54.75
CA PRO A 738 32.80 0.46 55.67
C PRO A 738 31.46 0.17 55.02
N ILE A 739 30.64 -0.68 55.66
CA ILE A 739 29.28 -1.03 55.19
C ILE A 739 28.43 0.24 54.98
N ALA A 740 28.55 1.21 55.89
CA ALA A 740 27.79 2.46 55.85
C ALA A 740 28.09 3.34 54.62
N GLU A 741 29.20 3.09 53.91
CA GLU A 741 29.54 3.82 52.69
C GLU A 741 28.81 3.29 51.44
N SER A 742 28.11 2.16 51.50
CA SER A 742 27.30 1.66 50.38
C SER A 742 25.91 1.23 50.80
N ALA A 743 24.88 1.88 50.24
CA ALA A 743 23.49 1.52 50.46
C ALA A 743 23.18 0.06 50.04
N LYS A 744 23.79 -0.43 48.95
CA LYS A 744 23.60 -1.81 48.49
C LYS A 744 24.27 -2.83 49.39
N LEU A 745 25.49 -2.53 49.86
CA LEU A 745 26.20 -3.42 50.77
C LEU A 745 25.50 -3.46 52.13
N ALA A 746 25.11 -2.31 52.67
CA ALA A 746 24.34 -2.23 53.90
C ALA A 746 23.05 -3.06 53.84
N TRP A 747 22.25 -2.86 52.80
CA TRP A 747 21.02 -3.62 52.59
C TRP A 747 21.30 -5.13 52.46
N LEU A 748 22.33 -5.52 51.70
CA LEU A 748 22.69 -6.93 51.52
C LEU A 748 23.08 -7.58 52.85
N MET A 749 23.97 -6.95 53.62
CA MET A 749 24.45 -7.51 54.91
C MET A 749 23.34 -7.52 55.98
N GLU A 750 22.38 -6.60 55.93
CA GLU A 750 21.18 -6.62 56.78
C GLU A 750 20.22 -7.76 56.40
N THR A 751 20.05 -8.02 55.11
CA THR A 751 19.03 -8.96 54.61
C THR A 751 19.52 -10.42 54.58
N LEU A 752 20.82 -10.65 54.34
CA LEU A 752 21.39 -11.99 54.21
C LEU A 752 21.14 -12.90 55.43
N PRO A 753 21.35 -12.47 56.69
CA PRO A 753 21.14 -13.34 57.85
C PRO A 753 19.71 -13.89 57.96
N ASP A 754 18.71 -13.05 57.69
CA ASP A 754 17.29 -13.44 57.76
C ASP A 754 16.92 -14.46 56.66
N LEU A 755 17.44 -14.25 55.45
CA LEU A 755 17.24 -15.19 54.34
C LEU A 755 17.95 -16.53 54.56
N LEU A 756 19.12 -16.52 55.22
CA LEU A 756 19.81 -17.76 55.57
C LEU A 756 19.13 -18.50 56.72
N ALA A 757 18.57 -17.77 57.71
CA ALA A 757 17.83 -18.36 58.82
C ALA A 757 16.56 -19.11 58.39
N THR A 758 15.97 -18.72 57.25
CA THR A 758 14.82 -19.40 56.64
C THR A 758 15.21 -20.64 55.81
N GLY A 759 16.51 -20.95 55.74
CA GLY A 759 17.03 -22.15 55.06
C GLY A 759 17.23 -21.98 53.55
N HIS A 760 17.22 -20.76 53.02
CA HIS A 760 17.45 -20.50 51.60
C HIS A 760 18.94 -20.50 51.24
N CYS A 761 19.26 -20.97 50.04
CA CYS A 761 20.56 -20.75 49.40
C CYS A 761 20.50 -19.53 48.49
N ILE A 762 21.47 -18.62 48.62
CA ILE A 762 21.42 -17.31 47.97
C ILE A 762 22.54 -17.22 46.93
N LEU A 763 22.19 -16.73 45.73
CA LEU A 763 23.14 -16.45 44.66
C LEU A 763 23.26 -14.94 44.45
N VAL A 764 24.46 -14.40 44.64
CA VAL A 764 24.76 -12.97 44.47
C VAL A 764 25.59 -12.78 43.20
N PHE A 765 25.06 -11.99 42.25
CA PHE A 765 25.74 -11.67 41.00
C PHE A 765 26.24 -10.22 41.00
N SER A 766 27.44 -10.00 40.45
CA SER A 766 28.00 -8.66 40.22
C SER A 766 28.82 -8.64 38.93
N GLN A 767 28.75 -7.53 38.18
CA GLN A 767 29.61 -7.31 37.01
C GLN A 767 31.04 -6.90 37.38
N PHE A 768 31.27 -6.41 38.61
CA PHE A 768 32.59 -6.02 39.10
C PHE A 768 33.12 -7.10 40.05
N THR A 769 34.19 -7.80 39.66
CA THR A 769 34.82 -8.83 40.51
C THR A 769 35.33 -8.25 41.83
N SER A 770 35.82 -7.00 41.81
CA SER A 770 36.22 -6.27 43.01
C SER A 770 35.06 -6.01 43.98
N MET A 771 33.81 -5.90 43.50
CA MET A 771 32.65 -5.84 44.39
C MET A 771 32.41 -7.19 45.09
N LEU A 772 32.62 -8.30 44.39
CA LEU A 772 32.53 -9.63 45.01
C LEU A 772 33.61 -9.81 46.08
N GLU A 773 34.82 -9.28 45.86
CA GLU A 773 35.89 -9.28 46.87
C GLU A 773 35.51 -8.46 48.12
N ILE A 774 34.84 -7.30 47.95
CA ILE A 774 34.32 -6.52 49.09
C ILE A 774 33.27 -7.34 49.85
N ILE A 775 32.28 -7.88 49.15
CA ILE A 775 31.22 -8.69 49.77
C ILE A 775 31.83 -9.89 50.51
N GLU A 776 32.75 -10.61 49.88
CA GLU A 776 33.46 -11.75 50.47
C GLU A 776 34.15 -11.39 51.80
N LYS A 777 34.85 -10.26 51.87
CA LYS A 777 35.49 -9.79 53.11
C LYS A 777 34.47 -9.62 54.25
N HIS A 778 33.28 -9.10 53.96
CA HIS A 778 32.20 -8.97 54.96
C HIS A 778 31.58 -10.31 55.32
N LEU A 779 31.34 -11.20 54.36
CA LEU A 779 30.85 -12.55 54.64
C LEU A 779 31.81 -13.32 55.54
N VAL A 780 33.12 -13.21 55.30
CA VAL A 780 34.15 -13.80 56.16
C VAL A 780 34.12 -13.20 57.56
N ALA A 781 34.02 -11.87 57.68
CA ALA A 781 33.99 -11.18 58.96
C ALA A 781 32.77 -11.57 59.83
N GLU A 782 31.63 -11.85 59.19
CA GLU A 782 30.39 -12.30 59.86
C GLU A 782 30.30 -13.82 60.02
N GLY A 783 31.28 -14.58 59.51
CA GLY A 783 31.29 -16.04 59.61
C GLY A 783 30.27 -16.74 58.72
N LEU A 784 29.83 -16.09 57.63
CA LEU A 784 28.87 -16.64 56.68
C LEU A 784 29.59 -17.52 55.64
N ALA A 785 29.21 -18.81 55.60
CA ALA A 785 29.74 -19.77 54.64
C ALA A 785 29.34 -19.38 53.20
N HIS A 786 30.30 -19.36 52.29
CA HIS A 786 30.09 -18.96 50.91
C HIS A 786 31.09 -19.64 49.96
N PHE A 787 30.76 -19.59 48.66
CA PHE A 787 31.65 -19.97 47.57
C PHE A 787 31.75 -18.80 46.58
N LYS A 788 32.93 -18.60 45.99
CA LYS A 788 33.17 -17.53 45.01
C LYS A 788 33.63 -18.11 43.68
N LEU A 789 32.89 -17.78 42.61
CA LEU A 789 33.23 -18.11 41.23
C LEU A 789 33.57 -16.82 40.47
N THR A 790 34.72 -16.77 39.81
CA THR A 790 35.15 -15.63 38.96
C THR A 790 35.76 -16.14 37.65
N GLY A 791 35.97 -15.25 36.68
CA GLY A 791 36.67 -15.62 35.43
C GLY A 791 38.13 -16.06 35.61
N LYS A 792 38.73 -15.88 36.80
CA LYS A 792 40.07 -16.40 37.15
C LYS A 792 40.02 -17.76 37.83
N THR A 793 38.83 -18.23 38.24
CA THR A 793 38.68 -19.54 38.86
C THR A 793 39.07 -20.61 37.82
N PRO A 794 40.09 -21.45 38.09
CA PRO A 794 40.48 -22.52 37.18
C PRO A 794 39.31 -23.46 36.90
N VAL A 795 39.29 -24.03 35.70
CA VAL A 795 38.29 -25.02 35.27
C VAL A 795 38.65 -26.44 35.73
N GLU A 796 39.89 -26.63 36.22
CA GLU A 796 40.45 -27.92 36.65
C GLU A 796 40.03 -28.36 38.05
#